data_AF-A0A9J7AJ77-F1
#
_entry.id   AF-A0A9J7AJ77-F1
#
_cell.length_a   1.000
_cell.length_b   1.000
_cell.length_c   1.000
_cell.angle_alpha   90.00
_cell.angle_beta   90.00
_cell.angle_gamma   90.00
#
_symmetry.space_group_name_H-M   'P 1'
#
loop_
_entity.id
_entity.type
_entity.pdbx_description
1 polymer ?
#
loop_
_entity_poly.entity_id
_entity_poly.type
_entity_poly.pdbx_seq_one_letter_code
_entity_poly.pdbx_strand_id
1 'polypeptide(L)'
;MFVLLFVLVLLFPVAADASLQPLSQRVQITLADGQLLWVTSQGTMDNLWVTTDDGQLLVEEQGYWFYAEYDSHGHVVSTGRSVVEGLAVKGIASKHISSQSLISSQSQQLSIQSASQPERTPYRFTSGAYHRQPLLVVRVSFSNQGFRYTDAEIAQRLFAGEDSVTGYFLENSYNNFEVEAINENHGTVNDGIVSVRLNRNHPDFGNGFGVQSQDLARDALAALPQDLNLAAYDRNGDSWLDPNELAIVFMVAGYEQAFAGAGTSRPRVWAHKSSLYQGSYGAMQIGEYAMFGERHEDHQATIGIICHELGHLLFDLPDLYDRRGQSMGIGRWGLMGLGGWNSSAGHAGNKPAHMLGWSKEQLGFVQPGHAQEGRSTVRLRALSEAADVLEIPLDAYRHGQRLLLEHRRLNDFDSGLPGEGILMTRIDDRVGYGPLGGQNDNVDHQLVDVEEADGGQDLDNNRNRGDANDVFSSSDNTLVFSAVSPGPTAEENAIELLRMETGLVADIDLRVSKGIYGDNIGLDEVGPNSSYRFSDQEGKVIVRLPVSEDVVWLDGIDWFALGDGTVDIAVYAENPLLGEEPLFSQSSYAVSEGWNRLMFAQRLSNNGASEVFLQLSLRVAEGDLSLAIDAQGNASGDTYIQSSASGYNAANFDIPARLLVMMNNTPPAPASEPADSGSNDAENAADASSGSSSSGGGAMFVWLLLFVLVPRVRSL
;
A
#
# COMPACT_ATOMS: atom_id res chain seq x y z
N MET A 1 20.32 35.45 -28.18
CA MET A 1 21.04 34.17 -28.29
C MET A 1 20.58 33.34 -27.10
N PHE A 2 19.54 32.53 -27.28
CA PHE A 2 18.99 31.71 -26.20
C PHE A 2 19.90 30.49 -26.01
N VAL A 3 20.47 30.37 -24.83
CA VAL A 3 21.14 29.14 -24.39
C VAL A 3 20.06 28.34 -23.65
N LEU A 4 19.57 27.26 -24.26
CA LEU A 4 18.81 26.25 -23.51
C LEU A 4 19.80 25.59 -22.54
N LEU A 5 19.62 25.84 -21.25
CA LEU A 5 20.31 25.07 -20.22
C LEU A 5 19.53 23.76 -20.05
N PHE A 6 20.16 22.63 -20.35
CA PHE A 6 19.57 21.32 -20.06
C PHE A 6 19.58 21.12 -18.53
N VAL A 7 18.39 21.12 -17.92
CA VAL A 7 18.20 20.62 -16.56
C VAL A 7 18.28 19.10 -16.63
N LEU A 8 19.25 18.49 -15.95
CA LEU A 8 19.45 17.05 -15.93
C LEU A 8 18.77 16.47 -14.69
N VAL A 9 17.46 16.19 -14.78
CA VAL A 9 16.77 15.39 -13.77
C VAL A 9 17.20 13.94 -13.94
N LEU A 10 18.04 13.43 -13.05
CA LEU A 10 18.37 12.01 -12.99
C LEU A 10 17.36 11.29 -12.08
N LEU A 11 16.17 11.03 -12.62
CA LEU A 11 15.24 10.07 -12.04
C LEU A 11 15.92 8.70 -12.06
N PHE A 12 16.26 8.17 -10.88
CA PHE A 12 16.61 6.77 -10.71
C PHE A 12 15.34 6.04 -10.29
N PRO A 13 14.59 5.38 -11.20
CA PRO A 13 13.59 4.41 -10.80
C PRO A 13 14.31 3.27 -10.08
N VAL A 14 14.24 3.27 -8.75
CA VAL A 14 14.50 2.07 -7.96
C VAL A 14 13.51 1.02 -8.46
N ALA A 15 14.00 -0.18 -8.78
CA ALA A 15 13.14 -1.26 -9.21
C ALA A 15 12.19 -1.62 -8.05
N ALA A 16 10.95 -1.14 -8.14
CA ALA A 16 9.89 -1.44 -7.20
C ALA A 16 9.31 -2.81 -7.55
N ASP A 17 10.04 -3.84 -7.14
CA ASP A 17 9.63 -5.24 -7.20
C ASP A 17 8.84 -5.59 -5.93
N ALA A 18 7.66 -6.15 -6.09
CA ALA A 18 6.78 -6.60 -5.00
C ALA A 18 6.11 -7.94 -5.39
N SER A 19 5.71 -8.75 -4.40
CA SER A 19 5.15 -10.09 -4.64
C SER A 19 4.50 -10.70 -3.39
N LEU A 20 3.60 -11.66 -3.56
CA LEU A 20 3.06 -12.42 -2.42
C LEU A 20 4.01 -13.51 -1.89
N GLN A 21 4.15 -13.63 -0.55
CA GLN A 21 4.96 -14.69 0.10
C GLN A 21 4.39 -16.11 -0.09
N PRO A 22 5.22 -17.17 0.05
CA PRO A 22 4.79 -18.55 0.01
C PRO A 22 3.60 -18.87 0.92
N LEU A 23 2.56 -19.42 0.31
CA LEU A 23 1.60 -20.18 1.08
C LEU A 23 2.30 -21.40 1.69
N SER A 24 2.32 -21.47 3.03
CA SER A 24 2.64 -22.73 3.70
C SER A 24 1.42 -23.66 3.63
N GLN A 25 1.59 -24.75 2.90
CA GLN A 25 0.60 -25.80 2.71
C GLN A 25 1.29 -27.14 2.44
N ARG A 26 0.55 -28.25 2.58
CA ARG A 26 1.07 -29.60 2.36
C ARG A 26 0.98 -29.96 0.88
N VAL A 27 2.14 -30.14 0.24
CA VAL A 27 2.32 -30.40 -1.19
C VAL A 27 3.12 -31.69 -1.42
N GLN A 28 3.07 -32.22 -2.64
CA GLN A 28 3.76 -33.44 -3.02
C GLN A 28 4.89 -33.14 -3.99
N ILE A 29 6.12 -33.41 -3.57
CA ILE A 29 7.33 -33.22 -4.38
C ILE A 29 7.76 -34.53 -5.03
N THR A 30 8.35 -34.44 -6.22
CA THR A 30 8.95 -35.59 -6.91
C THR A 30 10.46 -35.64 -6.66
N LEU A 31 10.96 -36.79 -6.24
CA LEU A 31 12.38 -37.06 -6.01
C LEU A 31 13.07 -37.53 -7.30
N ALA A 32 14.41 -37.53 -7.31
CA ALA A 32 15.23 -37.85 -8.48
C ALA A 32 15.04 -39.28 -9.03
N ASP A 33 14.55 -40.20 -8.20
CA ASP A 33 14.24 -41.59 -8.55
C ASP A 33 12.76 -41.79 -8.95
N GLY A 34 11.98 -40.71 -8.99
CA GLY A 34 10.54 -40.73 -9.29
C GLY A 34 9.64 -41.06 -8.09
N GLN A 35 10.19 -41.22 -6.88
CA GLN A 35 9.35 -41.32 -5.68
C GLN A 35 8.68 -39.99 -5.37
N LEU A 36 7.49 -40.07 -4.76
CA LEU A 36 6.71 -38.90 -4.35
C LEU A 36 6.78 -38.77 -2.83
N LEU A 37 7.13 -37.58 -2.33
CA LEU A 37 7.25 -37.27 -0.91
C LEU A 37 6.28 -36.14 -0.54
N TRP A 38 5.54 -36.32 0.55
CA TRP A 38 4.71 -35.26 1.12
C TRP A 38 5.55 -34.35 2.01
N VAL A 39 5.41 -33.04 1.80
CA VAL A 39 6.15 -32.00 2.50
C VAL A 39 5.25 -30.78 2.72
N THR A 40 5.62 -29.91 3.63
CA THR A 40 4.96 -28.60 3.83
C THR A 40 5.86 -27.50 3.29
N SER A 41 5.35 -26.66 2.38
CA SER A 41 6.06 -25.49 1.86
C SER A 41 6.32 -24.46 2.96
N GLN A 42 7.49 -23.82 2.95
CA GLN A 42 7.89 -22.82 3.93
C GLN A 42 8.86 -21.79 3.34
N GLY A 43 9.05 -20.70 4.09
CA GLY A 43 10.07 -19.69 3.84
C GLY A 43 9.59 -18.47 3.08
N THR A 44 10.55 -17.65 2.66
CA THR A 44 10.31 -16.39 1.94
C THR A 44 10.79 -16.48 0.50
N MET A 45 10.49 -15.46 -0.31
CA MET A 45 11.01 -15.32 -1.68
C MET A 45 12.53 -15.58 -1.80
N ASP A 46 13.34 -15.11 -0.83
CA ASP A 46 14.80 -15.25 -0.84
C ASP A 46 15.31 -16.55 -0.21
N ASN A 47 14.54 -17.17 0.70
CA ASN A 47 14.90 -18.43 1.34
C ASN A 47 13.72 -19.40 1.37
N LEU A 48 13.62 -20.24 0.34
CA LEU A 48 12.58 -21.26 0.21
C LEU A 48 13.06 -22.64 0.66
N TRP A 49 12.24 -23.32 1.45
CA TRP A 49 12.44 -24.72 1.80
C TRP A 49 11.11 -25.46 1.90
N VAL A 50 11.20 -26.75 2.16
CA VAL A 50 10.05 -27.57 2.55
C VAL A 50 10.42 -28.39 3.79
N THR A 51 9.42 -28.76 4.59
CA THR A 51 9.60 -29.61 5.78
C THR A 51 8.83 -30.91 5.63
N THR A 52 9.45 -32.05 5.88
CA THR A 52 8.78 -33.37 5.85
C THR A 52 7.85 -33.56 7.06
N ASP A 53 6.93 -34.53 7.00
CA ASP A 53 6.05 -34.88 8.12
C ASP A 53 6.82 -35.32 9.40
N ASP A 54 8.09 -35.73 9.29
CA ASP A 54 8.98 -36.07 10.41
C ASP A 54 9.95 -34.94 10.81
N GLY A 55 9.77 -33.73 10.28
CA GLY A 55 10.48 -32.51 10.70
C GLY A 55 11.84 -32.26 10.04
N GLN A 56 12.15 -32.95 8.94
CA GLN A 56 13.39 -32.75 8.20
C GLN A 56 13.24 -31.58 7.22
N LEU A 57 14.20 -30.66 7.24
CA LEU A 57 14.26 -29.54 6.29
C LEU A 57 14.88 -30.03 4.98
N LEU A 58 14.26 -29.68 3.85
CA LEU A 58 14.76 -29.95 2.51
C LEU A 58 14.78 -28.67 1.67
N VAL A 59 15.83 -28.50 0.87
CA VAL A 59 15.92 -27.43 -0.15
C VAL A 59 16.07 -28.03 -1.55
N GLU A 60 15.61 -27.29 -2.56
CA GLU A 60 15.73 -27.64 -3.97
C GLU A 60 16.94 -26.94 -4.59
N GLU A 61 17.88 -27.71 -5.13
CA GLU A 61 19.00 -27.20 -5.92
C GLU A 61 19.07 -27.91 -7.27
N GLN A 62 19.04 -27.13 -8.36
CA GLN A 62 19.19 -27.61 -9.73
C GLN A 62 18.16 -28.71 -10.13
N GLY A 63 16.95 -28.66 -9.58
CA GLY A 63 15.90 -29.67 -9.79
C GLY A 63 15.98 -30.90 -8.88
N TYR A 64 16.86 -30.90 -7.86
CA TYR A 64 17.07 -32.03 -6.95
C TYR A 64 16.95 -31.62 -5.49
N TRP A 65 16.49 -32.54 -4.64
CA TRP A 65 16.26 -32.30 -3.23
C TRP A 65 17.46 -32.70 -2.35
N PHE A 66 17.79 -31.82 -1.41
CA PHE A 66 18.89 -31.96 -0.45
C PHE A 66 18.38 -31.72 0.97
N TYR A 67 18.96 -32.45 1.93
CA TYR A 67 18.76 -32.15 3.35
C TYR A 67 19.36 -30.78 3.68
N ALA A 68 18.67 -30.03 4.53
CA ALA A 68 19.04 -28.68 4.93
C ALA A 68 19.15 -28.52 6.45
N GLU A 69 19.81 -27.45 6.87
CA GLU A 69 19.97 -27.03 8.26
C GLU A 69 19.90 -25.50 8.36
N TYR A 70 19.67 -24.97 9.57
CA TYR A 70 19.74 -23.53 9.81
C TYR A 70 21.20 -23.06 9.91
N ASP A 71 21.54 -21.98 9.23
CA ASP A 71 22.82 -21.29 9.38
C ASP A 71 22.85 -20.39 10.64
N SER A 72 23.96 -19.69 10.87
CA SER A 72 24.13 -18.79 12.02
C SER A 72 23.23 -17.55 12.01
N HIS A 73 22.53 -17.27 10.91
CA HIS A 73 21.62 -16.14 10.72
C HIS A 73 20.14 -16.58 10.67
N GLY A 74 19.87 -17.89 10.78
CA GLY A 74 18.52 -18.45 10.72
C GLY A 74 18.03 -18.80 9.31
N HIS A 75 18.87 -18.71 8.28
CA HIS A 75 18.50 -19.16 6.94
C HIS A 75 18.60 -20.68 6.80
N VAL A 76 17.67 -21.30 6.08
CA VAL A 76 17.73 -22.73 5.75
C VAL A 76 18.68 -22.92 4.56
N VAL A 77 19.77 -23.66 4.77
CA VAL A 77 20.85 -23.89 3.80
C VAL A 77 21.12 -25.37 3.57
N SER A 78 21.57 -25.71 2.36
CA SER A 78 21.84 -27.09 1.95
C SER A 78 23.06 -27.70 2.66
N THR A 79 22.87 -28.89 3.22
CA THR A 79 23.97 -29.73 3.74
C THR A 79 24.80 -30.37 2.62
N GLY A 80 24.35 -30.29 1.36
CA GLY A 80 24.92 -31.01 0.21
C GLY A 80 24.62 -32.51 0.18
N ARG A 81 23.94 -33.08 1.19
CA ARG A 81 23.48 -34.47 1.18
C ARG A 81 22.15 -34.57 0.42
N SER A 82 22.11 -35.30 -0.70
CA SER A 82 20.86 -35.52 -1.43
C SER A 82 19.90 -36.42 -0.64
N VAL A 83 18.59 -36.23 -0.85
CA VAL A 83 17.54 -37.12 -0.35
C VAL A 83 17.61 -38.51 -1.00
N VAL A 84 18.01 -38.60 -2.27
CA VAL A 84 18.17 -39.87 -2.99
C VAL A 84 19.60 -40.37 -2.87
N GLU A 85 19.78 -41.57 -2.29
CA GLU A 85 21.11 -42.16 -2.10
C GLU A 85 21.85 -42.36 -3.43
N GLY A 86 23.15 -42.03 -3.44
CA GLY A 86 24.02 -42.19 -4.61
C GLY A 86 23.88 -41.11 -5.69
N LEU A 87 22.95 -40.14 -5.55
CA LEU A 87 22.87 -39.01 -6.47
C LEU A 87 24.05 -38.05 -6.25
N ALA A 88 24.88 -37.89 -7.28
CA ALA A 88 26.06 -37.00 -7.27
C ALA A 88 25.84 -35.80 -8.21
N VAL A 89 25.32 -34.70 -7.67
CA VAL A 89 25.16 -33.42 -8.40
C VAL A 89 26.45 -32.60 -8.26
N LYS A 90 26.97 -32.08 -9.37
CA LYS A 90 28.23 -31.31 -9.39
C LYS A 90 27.96 -29.82 -9.13
N GLY A 91 28.84 -29.19 -8.37
CA GLY A 91 28.80 -27.74 -8.12
C GLY A 91 27.96 -27.31 -6.91
N ILE A 92 27.32 -28.26 -6.22
CA ILE A 92 26.69 -28.02 -4.92
C ILE A 92 27.79 -28.03 -3.86
N ALA A 93 28.18 -26.84 -3.42
CA ALA A 93 28.92 -26.62 -2.20
C ALA A 93 27.93 -26.16 -1.13
N SER A 94 28.16 -26.52 0.14
CA SER A 94 27.43 -25.98 1.28
C SER A 94 27.54 -24.46 1.28
N LYS A 95 26.53 -23.79 0.72
CA LYS A 95 26.48 -22.32 0.66
C LYS A 95 26.02 -21.83 2.03
N HIS A 96 26.98 -21.53 2.89
CA HIS A 96 26.77 -20.48 3.87
C HIS A 96 26.50 -19.19 3.09
N ILE A 97 25.25 -18.76 3.05
CA ILE A 97 24.87 -17.46 2.50
C ILE A 97 25.32 -16.43 3.53
N SER A 98 26.54 -15.91 3.36
CA SER A 98 26.96 -14.73 4.11
C SER A 98 26.05 -13.57 3.72
N SER A 99 25.23 -13.10 4.65
CA SER A 99 24.36 -11.92 4.54
C SER A 99 25.19 -10.62 4.53
N GLN A 100 26.12 -10.52 3.57
CA GLN A 100 26.96 -9.37 3.28
C GLN A 100 27.08 -9.14 1.76
N SER A 101 25.94 -9.18 1.06
CA SER A 101 25.72 -8.39 -0.15
C SER A 101 24.23 -8.41 -0.49
N LEU A 102 23.56 -7.27 -0.35
CA LEU A 102 22.40 -6.85 -1.16
C LEU A 102 21.99 -5.40 -0.83
N ILE A 103 22.25 -4.91 0.39
CA ILE A 103 22.42 -3.47 0.62
C ILE A 103 23.83 -3.09 0.10
N SER A 104 23.87 -2.25 -0.94
CA SER A 104 25.02 -1.97 -1.82
C SER A 104 25.50 -3.21 -2.61
N SER A 105 25.57 -3.19 -3.95
CA SER A 105 25.94 -2.10 -4.83
C SER A 105 25.65 -2.44 -6.30
N GLN A 106 25.65 -1.42 -7.18
CA GLN A 106 25.48 -1.51 -8.63
C GLN A 106 24.05 -1.90 -9.03
N SER A 107 23.15 -0.98 -9.41
CA SER A 107 23.44 0.17 -10.28
C SER A 107 24.51 -0.16 -11.32
N GLN A 108 24.40 -1.35 -11.94
CA GLN A 108 25.15 -1.63 -13.15
C GLN A 108 24.79 -0.56 -14.16
N GLN A 109 25.79 0.22 -14.53
CA GLN A 109 25.71 1.29 -15.50
C GLN A 109 25.45 0.72 -16.89
N LEU A 110 24.23 0.29 -17.16
CA LEU A 110 23.65 0.48 -18.47
C LEU A 110 23.43 1.98 -18.62
N SER A 111 24.45 2.65 -19.17
CA SER A 111 24.35 4.01 -19.69
C SER A 111 23.47 4.04 -20.94
N ILE A 112 22.21 3.65 -20.77
CA ILE A 112 21.14 3.92 -21.71
C ILE A 112 20.90 5.43 -21.60
N GLN A 113 20.92 6.13 -22.74
CA GLN A 113 20.30 7.45 -22.84
C GLN A 113 18.79 7.24 -22.77
N SER A 114 18.27 7.04 -21.56
CA SER A 114 16.83 7.01 -21.33
C SER A 114 16.31 8.43 -21.56
N ALA A 115 15.31 8.56 -22.43
CA ALA A 115 14.32 9.60 -22.20
C ALA A 115 13.83 9.43 -20.76
N SER A 116 13.65 10.53 -20.02
CA SER A 116 13.04 10.48 -18.69
C SER A 116 11.76 9.65 -18.78
N GLN A 117 11.67 8.56 -18.02
CA GLN A 117 10.37 7.93 -17.80
C GLN A 117 9.45 8.99 -17.17
N PRO A 118 8.15 9.00 -17.50
CA PRO A 118 7.21 9.92 -16.93
C PRO A 118 7.13 9.70 -15.42
N GLU A 119 6.56 10.69 -14.78
CA GLU A 119 6.31 10.69 -13.36
C GLU A 119 5.06 9.82 -13.11
N ARG A 120 5.28 8.53 -12.81
CA ARG A 120 4.21 7.56 -12.55
C ARG A 120 3.23 8.16 -11.54
N THR A 121 1.96 8.31 -11.91
CA THR A 121 0.94 8.84 -10.99
C THR A 121 0.05 7.68 -10.51
N PRO A 122 0.13 7.21 -9.25
CA PRO A 122 -0.75 6.16 -8.74
C PRO A 122 -2.21 6.59 -8.76
N TYR A 123 -3.14 5.65 -8.96
CA TYR A 123 -4.55 6.00 -8.90
C TYR A 123 -4.97 6.31 -7.45
N ARG A 124 -5.48 7.53 -7.21
CA ARG A 124 -6.15 7.92 -5.96
C ARG A 124 -7.61 8.25 -6.23
N PHE A 125 -8.50 7.59 -5.50
CA PHE A 125 -9.94 7.76 -5.67
C PHE A 125 -10.39 9.11 -5.09
N THR A 126 -11.12 9.89 -5.87
CA THR A 126 -11.82 11.09 -5.37
C THR A 126 -13.26 10.71 -5.02
N SER A 127 -13.66 10.92 -3.77
CA SER A 127 -14.97 10.51 -3.22
C SER A 127 -16.16 10.82 -4.14
N GLY A 128 -16.93 9.80 -4.53
CA GLY A 128 -18.16 9.94 -5.30
C GLY A 128 -18.04 9.82 -6.82
N ALA A 129 -16.85 9.55 -7.37
CA ALA A 129 -16.62 9.41 -8.80
C ALA A 129 -16.37 7.95 -9.23
N TYR A 130 -17.40 7.25 -9.70
CA TYR A 130 -17.26 5.88 -10.23
C TYR A 130 -16.14 5.78 -11.29
N HIS A 131 -15.20 4.87 -11.09
CA HIS A 131 -14.02 4.68 -11.94
C HIS A 131 -14.00 3.30 -12.59
N ARG A 132 -13.56 3.28 -13.85
CA ARG A 132 -13.29 2.08 -14.63
C ARG A 132 -11.82 2.00 -14.96
N GLN A 133 -11.20 0.92 -14.52
CA GLN A 133 -9.79 0.63 -14.72
C GLN A 133 -9.64 -0.43 -15.82
N PRO A 134 -9.18 -0.06 -17.02
CA PRO A 134 -8.93 -1.00 -18.09
C PRO A 134 -7.77 -1.95 -17.73
N LEU A 135 -7.95 -3.24 -18.01
CA LEU A 135 -6.97 -4.29 -17.81
C LEU A 135 -6.81 -5.14 -19.07
N LEU A 136 -5.57 -5.25 -19.56
CA LEU A 136 -5.15 -6.19 -20.59
C LEU A 136 -4.41 -7.36 -19.93
N VAL A 137 -4.87 -8.59 -20.21
CA VAL A 137 -4.15 -9.81 -19.84
C VAL A 137 -3.51 -10.45 -21.06
N VAL A 138 -2.19 -10.33 -21.14
CA VAL A 138 -1.36 -10.99 -22.16
C VAL A 138 -1.03 -12.40 -21.68
N ARG A 139 -1.66 -13.42 -22.27
CA ARG A 139 -1.34 -14.81 -21.94
C ARG A 139 -0.14 -15.28 -22.76
N VAL A 140 0.89 -15.82 -22.10
CA VAL A 140 2.15 -16.18 -22.76
C VAL A 140 2.39 -17.69 -22.74
N SER A 141 2.42 -18.32 -23.92
CA SER A 141 2.75 -19.75 -24.10
C SER A 141 4.09 -19.96 -24.83
N PHE A 142 4.62 -21.19 -24.74
CA PHE A 142 5.98 -21.53 -25.19
C PHE A 142 6.01 -22.81 -26.03
N SER A 143 7.10 -23.01 -26.78
CA SER A 143 7.33 -24.22 -27.59
C SER A 143 7.08 -25.52 -26.81
N ASN A 144 7.53 -25.59 -25.55
CA ASN A 144 7.41 -26.76 -24.67
C ASN A 144 6.28 -26.68 -23.62
N GLN A 145 5.57 -25.55 -23.49
CA GLN A 145 4.56 -25.35 -22.45
C GLN A 145 3.34 -24.60 -23.02
N GLY A 146 2.19 -25.25 -22.98
CA GLY A 146 0.90 -24.69 -23.41
C GLY A 146 0.00 -24.33 -22.24
N PHE A 147 -1.04 -23.55 -22.53
CA PHE A 147 -2.12 -23.26 -21.59
C PHE A 147 -2.88 -24.54 -21.20
N ARG A 148 -3.43 -24.53 -19.99
CA ARG A 148 -4.33 -25.55 -19.46
C ARG A 148 -5.78 -25.07 -19.43
N TYR A 149 -6.01 -23.78 -19.24
CA TYR A 149 -7.35 -23.19 -19.16
C TYR A 149 -7.68 -22.37 -20.42
N THR A 150 -8.97 -22.27 -20.74
CA THR A 150 -9.49 -21.51 -21.89
C THR A 150 -9.52 -20.01 -21.58
N ASP A 151 -9.50 -19.16 -22.61
CA ASP A 151 -9.61 -17.70 -22.41
C ASP A 151 -10.89 -17.32 -21.65
N ALA A 152 -12.00 -18.04 -21.88
CA ALA A 152 -13.25 -17.86 -21.13
C ALA A 152 -13.14 -18.18 -19.62
N GLU A 153 -12.40 -19.22 -19.22
CA GLU A 153 -12.15 -19.53 -17.79
C GLU A 153 -11.23 -18.49 -17.12
N ILE A 154 -10.32 -17.90 -17.90
CA ILE A 154 -9.47 -16.79 -17.46
C ILE A 154 -10.30 -15.51 -17.30
N ALA A 155 -11.02 -15.10 -18.35
CA ALA A 155 -11.87 -13.91 -18.36
C ALA A 155 -12.97 -13.99 -17.29
N GLN A 156 -13.54 -15.17 -17.03
CA GLN A 156 -14.48 -15.35 -15.93
C GLN A 156 -13.84 -15.05 -14.56
N ARG A 157 -12.63 -15.55 -14.30
CA ARG A 157 -11.95 -15.32 -13.02
C ARG A 157 -11.59 -13.85 -12.80
N LEU A 158 -11.27 -13.14 -13.87
CA LEU A 158 -10.89 -11.73 -13.82
C LEU A 158 -12.14 -10.84 -13.73
N PHE A 159 -13.07 -10.99 -14.67
CA PHE A 159 -14.06 -9.96 -14.99
C PHE A 159 -15.52 -10.33 -14.72
N ALA A 160 -15.86 -11.58 -14.36
CA ALA A 160 -17.26 -12.01 -14.31
C ALA A 160 -17.62 -12.95 -13.14
N GLY A 161 -18.41 -12.41 -12.21
CA GLY A 161 -18.99 -13.13 -11.07
C GLY A 161 -18.64 -12.46 -9.75
N GLU A 162 -19.34 -12.84 -8.69
CA GLU A 162 -19.11 -12.30 -7.33
C GLU A 162 -17.67 -12.60 -6.87
N ASP A 163 -17.21 -13.84 -7.04
CA ASP A 163 -15.83 -14.29 -6.71
C ASP A 163 -14.80 -14.04 -7.84
N SER A 164 -14.86 -12.86 -8.48
CA SER A 164 -13.90 -12.41 -9.51
C SER A 164 -12.99 -11.29 -9.02
N VAL A 165 -11.93 -10.96 -9.77
CA VAL A 165 -11.06 -9.81 -9.46
C VAL A 165 -11.84 -8.49 -9.53
N THR A 166 -12.73 -8.33 -10.52
CA THR A 166 -13.66 -7.20 -10.60
C THR A 166 -14.60 -7.16 -9.39
N GLY A 167 -15.14 -8.31 -8.97
CA GLY A 167 -15.96 -8.41 -7.75
C GLY A 167 -15.21 -7.97 -6.51
N TYR A 168 -13.95 -8.40 -6.35
CA TYR A 168 -13.09 -8.02 -5.23
C TYR A 168 -12.86 -6.51 -5.13
N PHE A 169 -12.54 -5.85 -6.24
CA PHE A 169 -12.33 -4.40 -6.24
C PHE A 169 -13.64 -3.61 -6.10
N LEU A 170 -14.76 -4.10 -6.62
CA LEU A 170 -16.08 -3.51 -6.37
C LEU A 170 -16.45 -3.59 -4.88
N GLU A 171 -16.26 -4.74 -4.22
CA GLU A 171 -16.56 -4.90 -2.78
C GLU A 171 -15.65 -4.01 -1.92
N ASN A 172 -14.34 -3.97 -2.22
CA ASN A 172 -13.40 -3.16 -1.45
C ASN A 172 -13.62 -1.64 -1.59
N SER A 173 -14.11 -1.19 -2.75
CA SER A 173 -14.38 0.22 -3.08
C SER A 173 -15.82 0.68 -2.86
N TYR A 174 -16.69 -0.19 -2.32
CA TYR A 174 -18.13 0.07 -2.15
C TYR A 174 -18.84 0.40 -3.48
N ASN A 175 -18.53 -0.39 -4.51
CA ASN A 175 -19.00 -0.30 -5.90
C ASN A 175 -18.52 0.93 -6.68
N ASN A 176 -17.37 1.52 -6.30
CA ASN A 176 -16.87 2.73 -6.96
C ASN A 176 -15.67 2.50 -7.90
N PHE A 177 -15.00 1.35 -7.84
CA PHE A 177 -13.86 1.01 -8.69
C PHE A 177 -14.10 -0.34 -9.37
N GLU A 178 -14.32 -0.32 -10.67
CA GLU A 178 -14.53 -1.50 -11.52
C GLU A 178 -13.26 -1.76 -12.35
N VAL A 179 -12.62 -2.92 -12.17
CA VAL A 179 -11.63 -3.42 -13.13
C VAL A 179 -12.39 -3.98 -14.33
N GLU A 180 -12.17 -3.45 -15.53
CA GLU A 180 -12.85 -3.89 -16.76
C GLU A 180 -11.88 -4.42 -17.83
N ALA A 181 -12.38 -5.33 -18.67
CA ALA A 181 -11.67 -5.81 -19.83
C ALA A 181 -11.48 -4.68 -20.86
N ILE A 182 -10.30 -4.61 -21.48
CA ILE A 182 -10.11 -3.69 -22.63
C ILE A 182 -11.04 -4.06 -23.80
N ASN A 183 -11.40 -3.03 -24.58
CA ASN A 183 -11.94 -3.23 -25.93
C ASN A 183 -10.83 -3.73 -26.86
N GLU A 184 -11.04 -4.88 -27.49
CA GLU A 184 -10.07 -5.59 -28.33
C GLU A 184 -10.80 -6.50 -29.37
N ASN A 185 -10.07 -7.21 -30.24
CA ASN A 185 -10.68 -8.01 -31.32
C ASN A 185 -10.00 -9.36 -31.62
N HIS A 186 -9.29 -9.94 -30.66
CA HIS A 186 -8.49 -11.16 -30.78
C HIS A 186 -9.02 -12.28 -29.87
N GLY A 187 -9.27 -13.46 -30.43
CA GLY A 187 -9.88 -14.54 -29.65
C GLY A 187 -11.37 -14.25 -29.41
N THR A 188 -11.74 -13.92 -28.17
CA THR A 188 -13.12 -13.54 -27.83
C THR A 188 -13.22 -12.03 -27.65
N VAL A 189 -13.81 -11.36 -28.65
CA VAL A 189 -13.94 -9.90 -28.71
C VAL A 189 -14.34 -9.29 -27.36
N ASN A 190 -13.50 -8.39 -26.85
CA ASN A 190 -13.67 -7.63 -25.60
C ASN A 190 -13.70 -8.50 -24.32
N ASP A 191 -13.02 -9.65 -24.29
CA ASP A 191 -12.79 -10.41 -23.04
C ASP A 191 -11.54 -9.94 -22.27
N GLY A 192 -10.74 -9.04 -22.86
CA GLY A 192 -9.52 -8.48 -22.28
C GLY A 192 -8.30 -9.41 -22.36
N ILE A 193 -8.42 -10.56 -23.04
CA ILE A 193 -7.43 -11.64 -23.06
C ILE A 193 -6.75 -11.73 -24.43
N VAL A 194 -5.46 -11.40 -24.50
CA VAL A 194 -4.68 -11.57 -25.74
C VAL A 194 -3.62 -12.66 -25.57
N SER A 195 -3.81 -13.78 -26.29
CA SER A 195 -2.93 -14.95 -26.22
C SER A 195 -1.78 -14.89 -27.24
N VAL A 196 -0.53 -14.98 -26.77
CA VAL A 196 0.70 -15.08 -27.58
C VAL A 196 1.44 -16.41 -27.39
N ARG A 197 2.25 -16.77 -28.40
CA ARG A 197 3.09 -17.97 -28.38
C ARG A 197 4.53 -17.64 -28.79
N LEU A 198 5.45 -17.76 -27.84
CA LEU A 198 6.87 -17.54 -28.07
C LEU A 198 7.56 -18.80 -28.60
N ASN A 199 8.39 -18.64 -29.63
CA ASN A 199 9.15 -19.73 -30.26
C ASN A 199 10.41 -20.12 -29.47
N ARG A 200 10.31 -20.15 -28.14
CA ARG A 200 11.37 -20.57 -27.20
C ARG A 200 10.78 -21.50 -26.14
N ASN A 201 11.63 -22.15 -25.36
CA ASN A 201 11.18 -22.89 -24.18
C ASN A 201 10.77 -21.92 -23.06
N HIS A 202 9.90 -22.36 -22.16
CA HIS A 202 9.58 -21.65 -20.92
C HIS A 202 10.87 -21.39 -20.12
N PRO A 203 11.11 -20.16 -19.62
CA PRO A 203 12.37 -19.79 -18.96
C PRO A 203 12.55 -20.42 -17.58
N ASP A 204 11.45 -20.73 -16.88
CA ASP A 204 11.44 -21.49 -15.60
C ASP A 204 12.24 -20.79 -14.48
N PHE A 205 12.19 -19.46 -14.47
CA PHE A 205 12.97 -18.62 -13.57
C PHE A 205 12.43 -18.61 -12.13
N GLY A 206 11.14 -18.90 -11.91
CA GLY A 206 10.59 -19.01 -10.56
C GLY A 206 10.68 -17.71 -9.75
N ASN A 207 11.17 -17.79 -8.51
CA ASN A 207 11.52 -16.64 -7.67
C ASN A 207 12.78 -15.87 -8.14
N GLY A 208 13.48 -16.34 -9.18
CA GLY A 208 14.61 -15.64 -9.82
C GLY A 208 14.18 -14.66 -10.92
N PHE A 209 13.13 -13.89 -10.68
CA PHE A 209 12.62 -12.87 -11.60
C PHE A 209 13.53 -11.62 -11.66
N GLY A 210 13.10 -10.56 -12.36
CA GLY A 210 13.89 -9.36 -12.63
C GLY A 210 14.23 -9.27 -14.12
N VAL A 211 15.51 -9.29 -14.50
CA VAL A 211 15.92 -9.22 -15.92
C VAL A 211 15.22 -10.31 -16.78
N GLN A 212 15.07 -11.52 -16.25
CA GLN A 212 14.42 -12.64 -16.96
C GLN A 212 12.92 -12.44 -17.19
N SER A 213 12.19 -11.83 -16.23
CA SER A 213 10.77 -11.53 -16.39
C SER A 213 10.56 -10.30 -17.28
N GLN A 214 11.42 -9.28 -17.19
CA GLN A 214 11.40 -8.15 -18.12
C GLN A 214 11.70 -8.57 -19.57
N ASP A 215 12.65 -9.49 -19.79
CA ASP A 215 12.89 -10.09 -21.11
C ASP A 215 11.65 -10.86 -21.61
N LEU A 216 10.94 -11.55 -20.72
CA LEU A 216 9.70 -12.23 -21.06
C LEU A 216 8.56 -11.26 -21.41
N ALA A 217 8.41 -10.16 -20.66
CA ALA A 217 7.44 -9.11 -20.95
C ALA A 217 7.74 -8.44 -22.30
N ARG A 218 8.99 -8.06 -22.57
CA ARG A 218 9.41 -7.50 -23.88
C ARG A 218 9.16 -8.47 -25.04
N ASP A 219 9.52 -9.74 -24.90
CA ASP A 219 9.25 -10.77 -25.92
C ASP A 219 7.73 -10.96 -26.16
N ALA A 220 6.92 -10.89 -25.11
CA ALA A 220 5.46 -11.01 -25.20
C ALA A 220 4.82 -9.79 -25.88
N LEU A 221 5.23 -8.56 -25.53
CA LEU A 221 4.80 -7.32 -26.20
C LEU A 221 5.17 -7.32 -27.69
N ALA A 222 6.38 -7.76 -28.03
CA ALA A 222 6.82 -7.89 -29.42
C ALA A 222 6.06 -8.98 -30.21
N ALA A 223 5.42 -9.92 -29.52
CA ALA A 223 4.59 -10.97 -30.10
C ALA A 223 3.10 -10.63 -30.15
N LEU A 224 2.66 -9.49 -29.60
CA LEU A 224 1.26 -9.06 -29.66
C LEU A 224 0.81 -8.78 -31.11
N PRO A 225 -0.48 -9.01 -31.44
CA PRO A 225 -1.06 -8.54 -32.68
C PRO A 225 -0.87 -7.03 -32.85
N GLN A 226 -0.46 -6.60 -34.05
CA GLN A 226 -0.05 -5.21 -34.31
C GLN A 226 -1.23 -4.26 -34.57
N ASP A 227 -2.46 -4.78 -34.60
CA ASP A 227 -3.71 -4.04 -34.77
C ASP A 227 -4.43 -3.75 -33.44
N LEU A 228 -3.88 -4.20 -32.30
CA LEU A 228 -4.37 -3.84 -30.97
C LEU A 228 -4.16 -2.34 -30.70
N ASN A 229 -5.22 -1.61 -30.36
CA ASN A 229 -5.21 -0.15 -30.26
C ASN A 229 -4.95 0.36 -28.83
N LEU A 230 -3.75 0.13 -28.29
CA LEU A 230 -3.43 0.56 -26.92
C LEU A 230 -3.36 2.08 -26.75
N ALA A 231 -3.10 2.83 -27.82
CA ALA A 231 -3.13 4.30 -27.83
C ALA A 231 -4.53 4.91 -27.62
N ALA A 232 -5.59 4.09 -27.50
CA ALA A 232 -6.90 4.54 -27.04
C ALA A 232 -6.97 4.75 -25.51
N TYR A 233 -6.00 4.23 -24.77
CA TYR A 233 -5.95 4.31 -23.30
C TYR A 233 -4.98 5.36 -22.77
N ASP A 234 -4.06 5.88 -23.59
CA ASP A 234 -3.25 7.08 -23.30
C ASP A 234 -4.20 8.29 -23.19
N ARG A 235 -4.58 8.65 -21.96
CA ARG A 235 -5.53 9.73 -21.62
C ARG A 235 -4.81 11.05 -21.45
N ASN A 236 -3.56 11.04 -20.98
CA ASN A 236 -2.77 12.24 -20.73
C ASN A 236 -2.08 12.78 -22.02
N GLY A 237 -1.87 11.93 -23.03
CA GLY A 237 -1.27 12.24 -24.33
C GLY A 237 0.26 12.22 -24.38
N ASP A 238 0.95 11.64 -23.39
CA ASP A 238 2.41 11.64 -23.26
C ASP A 238 3.11 10.44 -23.95
N SER A 239 2.33 9.52 -24.53
CA SER A 239 2.78 8.27 -25.17
C SER A 239 3.37 7.21 -24.24
N TRP A 240 3.13 7.31 -22.94
CA TRP A 240 3.25 6.22 -21.99
C TRP A 240 1.86 5.67 -21.65
N LEU A 241 1.84 4.46 -21.11
CA LEU A 241 0.62 3.86 -20.57
C LEU A 241 0.89 3.63 -19.09
N ASP A 242 0.43 4.57 -18.26
CA ASP A 242 0.45 4.40 -16.82
C ASP A 242 -0.49 3.25 -16.41
N PRO A 243 -0.21 2.51 -15.32
CA PRO A 243 -1.11 1.48 -14.84
C PRO A 243 -2.54 1.96 -14.57
N ASN A 244 -2.71 3.23 -14.19
CA ASN A 244 -4.02 3.85 -13.98
C ASN A 244 -4.82 4.06 -15.29
N GLU A 245 -4.14 4.08 -16.44
CA GLU A 245 -4.70 4.25 -17.79
C GLU A 245 -4.98 2.90 -18.43
N LEU A 246 -3.99 2.02 -18.40
CA LEU A 246 -4.09 0.64 -18.81
C LEU A 246 -3.16 -0.23 -17.96
N ALA A 247 -3.75 -1.08 -17.12
CA ALA A 247 -3.00 -2.13 -16.46
C ALA A 247 -2.65 -3.24 -17.45
N ILE A 248 -1.41 -3.70 -17.44
CA ILE A 248 -0.94 -4.82 -18.27
C ILE A 248 -0.42 -5.94 -17.37
N VAL A 249 -1.04 -7.11 -17.54
CA VAL A 249 -0.74 -8.34 -16.81
C VAL A 249 -0.24 -9.42 -17.76
N PHE A 250 0.88 -10.07 -17.42
CA PHE A 250 1.39 -11.24 -18.14
C PHE A 250 1.04 -12.54 -17.43
N MET A 251 0.10 -13.30 -17.97
CA MET A 251 -0.25 -14.63 -17.46
C MET A 251 0.59 -15.71 -18.14
N VAL A 252 1.52 -16.32 -17.42
CA VAL A 252 2.51 -17.23 -18.00
C VAL A 252 2.03 -18.68 -17.93
N ALA A 253 1.98 -19.36 -19.08
CA ALA A 253 1.63 -20.78 -19.15
C ALA A 253 2.64 -21.62 -18.36
N GLY A 254 2.21 -22.22 -17.26
CA GLY A 254 3.10 -22.88 -16.30
C GLY A 254 2.50 -22.84 -14.91
N TYR A 255 3.33 -23.07 -13.89
CA TYR A 255 2.97 -23.03 -12.47
C TYR A 255 3.35 -21.71 -11.80
N GLU A 256 2.60 -21.35 -10.76
CA GLU A 256 2.87 -20.22 -9.88
C GLU A 256 3.64 -20.70 -8.63
N GLN A 257 4.86 -20.21 -8.45
CA GLN A 257 5.77 -20.67 -7.40
C GLN A 257 5.42 -20.12 -6.01
N ALA A 258 4.75 -18.97 -5.89
CA ALA A 258 4.26 -18.48 -4.60
C ALA A 258 3.23 -19.43 -3.96
N PHE A 259 2.54 -20.26 -4.74
CA PHE A 259 1.56 -21.21 -4.22
C PHE A 259 2.20 -22.35 -3.41
N ALA A 260 3.22 -23.02 -3.94
CA ALA A 260 3.83 -24.20 -3.30
C ALA A 260 5.31 -24.01 -2.91
N GLY A 261 5.83 -22.78 -2.97
CA GLY A 261 7.20 -22.43 -2.64
C GLY A 261 8.21 -23.25 -3.45
N ALA A 262 9.28 -23.74 -2.79
CA ALA A 262 10.23 -24.65 -3.43
C ALA A 262 9.58 -25.94 -3.98
N GLY A 263 8.46 -26.38 -3.38
CA GLY A 263 7.75 -27.60 -3.75
C GLY A 263 6.93 -27.51 -5.04
N THR A 264 6.81 -26.32 -5.64
CA THR A 264 6.01 -26.09 -6.85
C THR A 264 6.53 -26.88 -8.06
N SER A 265 5.62 -27.48 -8.81
CA SER A 265 5.90 -28.14 -10.09
C SER A 265 6.58 -27.21 -11.11
N ARG A 266 7.32 -27.80 -12.06
CA ARG A 266 7.99 -27.07 -13.15
C ARG A 266 7.30 -27.30 -14.51
N PRO A 267 7.32 -26.34 -15.45
CA PRO A 267 8.04 -25.08 -15.35
C PRO A 267 7.21 -23.96 -14.70
N ARG A 268 7.86 -23.07 -13.94
CA ARG A 268 7.21 -22.09 -13.06
C ARG A 268 7.76 -20.66 -13.19
N VAL A 269 6.91 -19.70 -12.84
CA VAL A 269 7.26 -18.31 -12.56
C VAL A 269 6.81 -17.99 -11.13
N TRP A 270 7.12 -16.80 -10.64
CA TRP A 270 6.62 -16.27 -9.38
C TRP A 270 5.78 -15.02 -9.65
N ALA A 271 4.68 -14.82 -8.94
CA ALA A 271 3.83 -13.66 -9.11
C ALA A 271 4.53 -12.38 -8.62
N HIS A 272 4.59 -11.35 -9.45
CA HIS A 272 5.24 -10.09 -9.07
C HIS A 272 4.76 -8.91 -9.90
N LYS A 273 4.78 -7.71 -9.30
CA LYS A 273 4.80 -6.42 -9.97
C LYS A 273 6.26 -5.97 -10.15
N SER A 274 6.60 -5.41 -11.32
CA SER A 274 7.94 -4.89 -11.60
C SER A 274 7.95 -3.78 -12.65
N SER A 275 9.01 -2.98 -12.66
CA SER A 275 9.29 -2.00 -13.72
C SER A 275 9.77 -2.68 -15.00
N LEU A 276 9.38 -2.14 -16.15
CA LEU A 276 9.74 -2.63 -17.49
C LEU A 276 10.62 -1.63 -18.23
N TYR A 277 11.94 -1.77 -18.09
CA TYR A 277 12.87 -0.93 -18.84
C TYR A 277 12.76 -1.22 -20.35
N GLN A 278 12.58 -0.15 -21.14
CA GLN A 278 12.39 -0.22 -22.60
C GLN A 278 11.16 -1.06 -23.02
N GLY A 279 10.14 -1.17 -22.17
CA GLY A 279 8.84 -1.71 -22.56
C GLY A 279 8.16 -0.81 -23.58
N SER A 280 7.73 -1.36 -24.70
CA SER A 280 6.94 -0.62 -25.69
C SER A 280 6.07 -1.52 -26.55
N TYR A 281 4.96 -0.97 -27.02
CA TYR A 281 4.09 -1.57 -28.02
C TYR A 281 3.68 -0.47 -29.03
N GLY A 282 4.07 -0.63 -30.29
CA GLY A 282 3.90 0.40 -31.31
C GLY A 282 4.67 1.68 -30.96
N ALA A 283 3.95 2.79 -30.75
CA ALA A 283 4.50 4.05 -30.27
C ALA A 283 4.44 4.20 -28.73
N MET A 284 3.60 3.40 -28.05
CA MET A 284 3.34 3.52 -26.62
C MET A 284 4.49 2.89 -25.82
N GLN A 285 4.94 3.59 -24.80
CA GLN A 285 5.87 3.06 -23.80
C GLN A 285 5.07 2.41 -22.66
N ILE A 286 5.62 1.33 -22.09
CA ILE A 286 5.01 0.59 -20.97
C ILE A 286 6.06 0.55 -19.87
N GLY A 287 5.82 1.29 -18.79
CA GLY A 287 6.79 1.47 -17.71
C GLY A 287 6.80 0.35 -16.68
N GLU A 288 5.70 -0.39 -16.53
CA GLU A 288 5.48 -1.36 -15.46
C GLU A 288 4.50 -2.47 -15.89
N TYR A 289 4.49 -3.57 -15.13
CA TYR A 289 3.58 -4.71 -15.34
C TYR A 289 3.42 -5.53 -14.06
N ALA A 290 2.39 -6.36 -14.03
CA ALA A 290 2.33 -7.52 -13.15
C ALA A 290 2.43 -8.82 -13.96
N MET A 291 2.95 -9.89 -13.37
CA MET A 291 3.12 -11.20 -14.01
C MET A 291 2.83 -12.29 -13.00
N PHE A 292 2.19 -13.39 -13.42
CA PHE A 292 1.95 -14.57 -12.57
C PHE A 292 1.74 -15.85 -13.39
N GLY A 293 1.90 -17.01 -12.74
CA GLY A 293 1.69 -18.32 -13.33
C GLY A 293 0.21 -18.67 -13.55
N GLU A 294 -0.10 -19.37 -14.63
CA GLU A 294 -1.47 -19.77 -15.00
C GLU A 294 -2.16 -20.66 -13.93
N ARG A 295 -1.39 -21.48 -13.20
CA ARG A 295 -1.95 -22.56 -12.36
C ARG A 295 -1.29 -22.68 -10.99
N HIS A 296 -2.11 -22.98 -10.00
CA HIS A 296 -1.72 -23.40 -8.66
C HIS A 296 -1.79 -24.94 -8.64
N GLU A 297 -0.65 -25.60 -8.88
CA GLU A 297 -0.54 -27.05 -9.11
C GLU A 297 -1.63 -27.64 -10.05
N ASP A 298 -2.66 -28.26 -9.48
CA ASP A 298 -3.70 -28.97 -10.21
C ASP A 298 -4.94 -28.13 -10.58
N HIS A 299 -5.03 -26.88 -10.11
CA HIS A 299 -6.12 -25.93 -10.41
C HIS A 299 -5.60 -24.61 -11.01
N GLN A 300 -6.48 -23.78 -11.57
CA GLN A 300 -6.10 -22.44 -12.08
C GLN A 300 -5.67 -21.54 -10.91
N ALA A 301 -4.79 -20.58 -11.17
CA ALA A 301 -4.46 -19.55 -10.20
C ALA A 301 -5.73 -18.87 -9.65
N THR A 302 -5.73 -18.64 -8.35
CA THR A 302 -6.85 -18.07 -7.60
C THR A 302 -6.76 -16.55 -7.56
N ILE A 303 -7.87 -15.87 -7.30
CA ILE A 303 -7.94 -14.40 -7.42
C ILE A 303 -7.02 -13.66 -6.44
N GLY A 304 -6.74 -14.20 -5.26
CA GLY A 304 -6.07 -13.46 -4.19
C GLY A 304 -4.65 -12.99 -4.54
N ILE A 305 -3.87 -13.81 -5.24
CA ILE A 305 -2.54 -13.40 -5.73
C ILE A 305 -2.66 -12.34 -6.84
N ILE A 306 -3.66 -12.48 -7.72
CA ILE A 306 -3.92 -11.52 -8.81
C ILE A 306 -4.34 -10.16 -8.24
N CYS A 307 -5.19 -10.15 -7.21
CA CYS A 307 -5.63 -8.93 -6.53
C CYS A 307 -4.48 -8.26 -5.78
N HIS A 308 -3.58 -9.03 -5.17
CA HIS A 308 -2.38 -8.53 -4.49
C HIS A 308 -1.42 -7.84 -5.49
N GLU A 309 -1.07 -8.50 -6.60
CA GLU A 309 -0.20 -7.87 -7.62
C GLU A 309 -0.85 -6.64 -8.28
N LEU A 310 -2.18 -6.65 -8.46
CA LEU A 310 -2.92 -5.47 -8.93
C LEU A 310 -2.96 -4.35 -7.87
N GLY A 311 -2.91 -4.69 -6.58
CA GLY A 311 -2.75 -3.73 -5.48
C GLY A 311 -1.46 -2.90 -5.62
N HIS A 312 -0.34 -3.56 -5.91
CA HIS A 312 0.92 -2.87 -6.21
C HIS A 312 0.87 -2.10 -7.53
N LEU A 313 0.35 -2.72 -8.60
CA LEU A 313 0.40 -2.18 -9.95
C LEU A 313 -0.47 -0.90 -10.08
N LEU A 314 -1.72 -0.96 -9.62
CA LEU A 314 -2.70 0.11 -9.77
C LEU A 314 -2.51 1.26 -8.76
N PHE A 315 -2.09 0.93 -7.54
CA PHE A 315 -2.27 1.83 -6.39
C PHE A 315 -1.00 2.12 -5.56
N ASP A 316 0.12 1.47 -5.85
CA ASP A 316 1.35 1.60 -5.05
C ASP A 316 1.21 1.23 -3.56
N LEU A 317 0.25 0.36 -3.23
CA LEU A 317 0.21 -0.24 -1.90
C LEU A 317 1.49 -1.07 -1.67
N PRO A 318 2.20 -0.91 -0.54
CA PRO A 318 3.38 -1.71 -0.22
C PRO A 318 3.00 -3.11 0.27
N ASP A 319 3.99 -4.00 0.32
CA ASP A 319 3.91 -5.22 1.11
C ASP A 319 3.80 -4.86 2.61
N LEU A 320 2.80 -5.44 3.29
CA LEU A 320 2.54 -5.25 4.73
C LEU A 320 2.83 -6.51 5.56
N TYR A 321 3.41 -7.53 4.94
CA TYR A 321 4.13 -8.61 5.64
C TYR A 321 5.64 -8.25 5.68
N ASP A 322 6.43 -8.89 6.54
CA ASP A 322 7.89 -8.71 6.55
C ASP A 322 8.57 -9.55 5.46
N ARG A 323 9.20 -8.90 4.48
CA ARG A 323 9.90 -9.56 3.35
C ARG A 323 11.15 -10.34 3.78
N ARG A 324 11.70 -10.04 4.96
CA ARG A 324 12.84 -10.75 5.57
C ARG A 324 12.41 -12.00 6.35
N GLY A 325 11.12 -12.14 6.64
CA GLY A 325 10.56 -13.30 7.35
C GLY A 325 10.94 -13.39 8.83
N GLN A 326 11.24 -12.26 9.47
CA GLN A 326 11.46 -12.15 10.91
C GLN A 326 10.14 -12.05 11.67
N SER A 327 9.11 -11.42 11.07
CA SER A 327 7.71 -11.41 11.52
C SER A 327 6.73 -11.84 10.42
N MET A 328 5.43 -11.82 10.70
CA MET A 328 4.36 -11.97 9.70
C MET A 328 3.82 -10.63 9.17
N GLY A 329 4.28 -9.49 9.71
CA GLY A 329 3.59 -8.20 9.60
C GLY A 329 2.10 -8.33 9.93
N ILE A 330 1.22 -7.77 9.09
CA ILE A 330 -0.24 -7.82 9.32
C ILE A 330 -0.88 -9.21 9.19
N GLY A 331 -0.10 -10.25 8.90
CA GLY A 331 -0.57 -11.64 8.80
C GLY A 331 -1.73 -11.80 7.82
N ARG A 332 -2.73 -12.61 8.19
CA ARG A 332 -3.88 -12.94 7.34
C ARG A 332 -5.00 -11.89 7.34
N TRP A 333 -4.82 -10.73 7.96
CA TRP A 333 -5.87 -9.72 8.13
C TRP A 333 -6.09 -8.79 6.94
N GLY A 334 -5.10 -8.66 6.04
CA GLY A 334 -5.21 -7.78 4.86
C GLY A 334 -4.59 -8.37 3.60
N LEU A 335 -5.08 -7.91 2.45
CA LEU A 335 -4.61 -8.31 1.11
C LEU A 335 -3.09 -8.20 0.94
N MET A 336 -2.51 -7.10 1.41
CA MET A 336 -1.08 -6.80 1.28
C MET A 336 -0.20 -7.57 2.26
N GLY A 337 -0.80 -8.38 3.13
CA GLY A 337 -0.13 -9.35 3.98
C GLY A 337 -0.30 -10.76 3.43
N LEU A 338 -0.43 -11.74 4.32
CA LEU A 338 -0.77 -13.12 3.99
C LEU A 338 -2.27 -13.33 3.69
N GLY A 339 -3.10 -12.27 3.82
CA GLY A 339 -4.54 -12.31 3.56
C GLY A 339 -4.89 -12.62 2.10
N GLY A 340 -3.97 -12.39 1.16
CA GLY A 340 -4.10 -12.85 -0.24
C GLY A 340 -4.27 -14.37 -0.40
N TRP A 341 -3.89 -15.17 0.61
CA TRP A 341 -4.08 -16.62 0.62
C TRP A 341 -5.35 -17.10 1.33
N ASN A 342 -6.20 -16.20 1.82
CA ASN A 342 -7.40 -16.58 2.57
C ASN A 342 -8.42 -17.37 1.72
N SER A 343 -9.19 -18.20 2.42
CA SER A 343 -10.21 -19.07 1.85
C SER A 343 -11.13 -19.58 2.94
N SER A 344 -12.44 -19.41 2.76
CA SER A 344 -13.47 -20.07 3.56
C SER A 344 -13.86 -21.44 3.00
N ALA A 345 -13.69 -21.65 1.70
CA ALA A 345 -13.96 -22.90 1.01
C ALA A 345 -13.17 -23.03 -0.31
N GLY A 346 -12.82 -24.28 -0.65
CA GLY A 346 -12.08 -24.60 -1.87
C GLY A 346 -10.58 -24.39 -1.71
N HIS A 347 -9.97 -23.67 -2.66
CA HIS A 347 -8.52 -23.48 -2.71
C HIS A 347 -8.10 -22.21 -1.95
N ALA A 348 -6.87 -22.18 -1.46
CA ALA A 348 -6.30 -21.00 -0.83
C ALA A 348 -6.20 -19.83 -1.82
N GLY A 349 -6.52 -18.62 -1.37
CA GLY A 349 -6.61 -17.42 -2.20
C GLY A 349 -7.90 -17.29 -3.04
N ASN A 350 -8.92 -18.13 -2.79
CA ASN A 350 -10.27 -17.95 -3.35
C ASN A 350 -11.06 -16.81 -2.69
N LYS A 351 -10.81 -16.55 -1.40
CA LYS A 351 -11.48 -15.50 -0.62
C LYS A 351 -10.39 -14.66 0.08
N PRO A 352 -9.62 -13.86 -0.69
CA PRO A 352 -8.60 -12.99 -0.12
C PRO A 352 -9.23 -11.99 0.85
N ALA A 353 -8.52 -11.65 1.92
CA ALA A 353 -8.96 -10.62 2.85
C ALA A 353 -9.21 -9.29 2.12
N HIS A 354 -10.14 -8.49 2.65
CA HIS A 354 -10.22 -7.07 2.33
C HIS A 354 -8.88 -6.35 2.56
N MET A 355 -8.69 -5.27 1.82
CA MET A 355 -7.68 -4.27 2.15
C MET A 355 -7.97 -3.70 3.54
N LEU A 356 -6.93 -3.53 4.36
CA LEU A 356 -7.05 -2.86 5.66
C LEU A 356 -7.56 -1.42 5.47
N GLY A 357 -8.15 -0.85 6.52
CA GLY A 357 -8.62 0.53 6.57
C GLY A 357 -7.52 1.54 6.20
N TRP A 358 -6.26 1.28 6.61
CA TRP A 358 -5.11 2.07 6.18
C TRP A 358 -4.92 2.04 4.66
N SER A 359 -4.93 0.86 4.05
CA SER A 359 -4.81 0.73 2.59
C SER A 359 -5.99 1.42 1.90
N LYS A 360 -7.23 1.19 2.35
CA LYS A 360 -8.43 1.84 1.80
C LYS A 360 -8.43 3.36 1.96
N GLU A 361 -7.80 3.89 3.00
CA GLU A 361 -7.54 5.33 3.19
C GLU A 361 -6.55 5.85 2.14
N GLN A 362 -5.41 5.19 1.94
CA GLN A 362 -4.45 5.59 0.89
C GLN A 362 -5.07 5.56 -0.52
N LEU A 363 -6.04 4.66 -0.75
CA LEU A 363 -6.79 4.59 -2.00
C LEU A 363 -7.86 5.69 -2.13
N GLY A 364 -8.29 6.33 -1.05
CA GLY A 364 -9.47 7.20 -1.01
C GLY A 364 -10.81 6.45 -1.01
N PHE A 365 -10.82 5.12 -0.84
CA PHE A 365 -12.05 4.32 -0.69
C PHE A 365 -12.72 4.53 0.67
N VAL A 366 -11.94 4.90 1.68
CA VAL A 366 -12.41 5.24 3.04
C VAL A 366 -11.81 6.58 3.46
N GLN A 367 -12.59 7.41 4.13
CA GLN A 367 -12.08 8.53 4.91
C GLN A 367 -12.34 8.22 6.39
N PRO A 368 -11.31 7.90 7.21
CA PRO A 368 -11.52 7.58 8.62
C PRO A 368 -12.18 8.73 9.39
N GLY A 369 -13.15 8.40 10.24
CA GLY A 369 -13.70 9.36 11.20
C GLY A 369 -12.74 9.53 12.37
N HIS A 370 -12.54 10.76 12.87
CA HIS A 370 -11.62 10.99 13.99
C HIS A 370 -12.30 10.91 15.36
N ALA A 371 -11.68 10.21 16.30
CA ALA A 371 -12.08 10.19 17.70
C ALA A 371 -12.06 11.61 18.32
N GLN A 372 -13.06 11.89 19.15
CA GLN A 372 -13.28 13.20 19.77
C GLN A 372 -12.81 13.21 21.24
N GLU A 373 -12.41 14.39 21.73
CA GLU A 373 -12.06 14.56 23.15
C GLU A 373 -13.24 14.27 24.08
N GLY A 374 -12.96 13.69 25.24
CA GLY A 374 -13.97 13.33 26.23
C GLY A 374 -14.46 11.90 26.04
N ARG A 375 -15.73 11.63 26.36
CA ARG A 375 -16.36 10.31 26.20
C ARG A 375 -17.31 10.31 25.02
N SER A 376 -17.20 9.31 24.16
CA SER A 376 -18.09 9.11 23.01
C SER A 376 -18.39 7.62 22.80
N THR A 377 -19.47 7.36 22.07
CA THR A 377 -19.81 6.03 21.55
C THR A 377 -19.69 6.11 20.03
N VAL A 378 -18.89 5.24 19.43
CA VAL A 378 -18.71 5.12 17.98
C VAL A 378 -19.42 3.86 17.48
N ARG A 379 -19.96 3.92 16.26
CA ARG A 379 -20.57 2.79 15.58
C ARG A 379 -19.84 2.47 14.30
N LEU A 380 -19.44 1.21 14.13
CA LEU A 380 -18.79 0.71 12.93
C LEU A 380 -19.59 -0.46 12.34
N ARG A 381 -20.14 -0.29 11.13
CA ARG A 381 -20.53 -1.41 10.26
C ARG A 381 -19.27 -2.16 9.82
N ALA A 382 -19.43 -3.37 9.30
CA ALA A 382 -18.27 -4.14 8.82
C ALA A 382 -17.59 -3.44 7.63
N LEU A 383 -16.26 -3.54 7.53
CA LEU A 383 -15.45 -2.98 6.44
C LEU A 383 -15.71 -3.64 5.06
N SER A 384 -16.45 -4.76 5.07
CA SER A 384 -17.05 -5.40 3.89
C SER A 384 -18.37 -4.77 3.45
N GLU A 385 -19.09 -4.12 4.37
CA GLU A 385 -20.43 -3.56 4.16
C GLU A 385 -20.45 -2.02 4.03
N ALA A 386 -19.50 -1.30 4.65
CA ALA A 386 -19.42 0.16 4.60
C ALA A 386 -18.02 0.73 4.89
N ALA A 387 -17.82 2.00 4.52
CA ALA A 387 -16.61 2.79 4.72
C ALA A 387 -16.41 3.29 6.18
N ASP A 388 -16.74 2.46 7.17
CA ASP A 388 -16.69 2.82 8.59
C ASP A 388 -15.33 2.43 9.21
N VAL A 389 -14.42 3.40 9.35
CA VAL A 389 -13.14 3.26 10.09
C VAL A 389 -13.02 4.43 11.07
N LEU A 390 -12.55 4.15 12.29
CA LEU A 390 -12.24 5.18 13.29
C LEU A 390 -10.74 5.36 13.43
N GLU A 391 -10.25 6.58 13.23
CA GLU A 391 -8.89 6.99 13.58
C GLU A 391 -8.82 7.51 15.02
N ILE A 392 -7.81 7.05 15.75
CA ILE A 392 -7.41 7.59 17.05
C ILE A 392 -5.92 8.01 17.00
N PRO A 393 -5.60 9.30 16.82
CA PRO A 393 -4.22 9.75 16.71
C PRO A 393 -3.46 9.61 18.04
N LEU A 394 -2.23 9.10 17.94
CA LEU A 394 -1.28 8.96 19.05
C LEU A 394 -0.13 9.97 18.96
N ASP A 395 0.02 10.69 17.85
CA ASP A 395 0.92 11.83 17.72
C ASP A 395 0.23 13.17 18.08
N ALA A 396 0.96 14.04 18.76
CA ALA A 396 0.47 15.34 19.24
C ALA A 396 0.11 16.33 18.10
N TYR A 397 0.66 16.12 16.89
CA TYR A 397 0.48 16.97 15.70
C TYR A 397 -0.07 16.19 14.50
N ARG A 398 -0.61 14.97 14.72
CA ARG A 398 -1.17 14.10 13.67
C ARG A 398 -0.17 13.68 12.57
N HIS A 399 1.12 13.63 12.89
CA HIS A 399 2.15 13.18 11.95
C HIS A 399 3.09 12.17 12.61
N GLY A 400 2.75 10.88 12.49
CA GLY A 400 3.38 9.79 13.23
C GLY A 400 2.38 8.73 13.64
N GLN A 401 2.41 8.35 14.91
CA GLN A 401 1.60 7.22 15.35
C GLN A 401 0.10 7.54 15.44
N ARG A 402 -0.72 6.58 15.03
CA ARG A 402 -2.18 6.57 15.19
C ARG A 402 -2.70 5.14 15.20
N LEU A 403 -3.93 4.97 15.68
CA LEU A 403 -4.65 3.70 15.62
C LEU A 403 -5.78 3.83 14.61
N LEU A 404 -5.99 2.79 13.80
CA LEU A 404 -7.24 2.60 13.06
C LEU A 404 -8.00 1.45 13.69
N LEU A 405 -9.29 1.66 13.94
CA LEU A 405 -10.23 0.64 14.40
C LEU A 405 -11.23 0.36 13.27
N GLU A 406 -11.33 -0.90 12.88
CA GLU A 406 -12.19 -1.38 11.81
C GLU A 406 -12.95 -2.64 12.26
N HIS A 407 -14.21 -2.76 11.85
CA HIS A 407 -15.02 -3.94 12.18
C HIS A 407 -14.89 -4.98 11.06
N ARG A 408 -14.39 -6.18 11.39
CA ARG A 408 -14.21 -7.30 10.46
C ARG A 408 -15.14 -8.44 10.83
N ARG A 409 -15.83 -9.00 9.83
CA ARG A 409 -16.81 -10.09 9.97
C ARG A 409 -16.55 -11.16 8.93
N LEU A 410 -16.94 -12.41 9.22
CA LEU A 410 -16.72 -13.55 8.32
C LEU A 410 -17.78 -13.62 7.20
N ASN A 411 -17.91 -12.55 6.41
CA ASN A 411 -18.80 -12.46 5.25
C ASN A 411 -18.01 -12.20 3.95
N ASP A 412 -18.62 -12.56 2.83
CA ASP A 412 -18.20 -12.16 1.49
C ASP A 412 -16.72 -12.47 1.18
N PHE A 413 -15.85 -11.52 0.82
CA PHE A 413 -14.41 -11.81 0.68
C PHE A 413 -13.69 -12.05 2.01
N ASP A 414 -14.09 -11.37 3.08
CA ASP A 414 -13.56 -11.56 4.43
C ASP A 414 -14.00 -12.86 5.12
N SER A 415 -14.85 -13.68 4.47
CA SER A 415 -15.27 -14.99 4.98
C SER A 415 -14.10 -15.95 5.32
N GLY A 416 -12.91 -15.72 4.74
CA GLY A 416 -11.70 -16.49 5.00
C GLY A 416 -10.73 -15.93 6.06
N LEU A 417 -11.12 -14.88 6.80
CA LEU A 417 -10.31 -14.29 7.88
C LEU A 417 -10.11 -15.24 9.08
N PRO A 418 -9.11 -14.99 9.96
CA PRO A 418 -8.87 -15.83 11.14
C PRO A 418 -9.94 -15.71 12.24
N GLY A 419 -10.67 -14.59 12.31
CA GLY A 419 -11.73 -14.33 13.30
C GLY A 419 -12.60 -13.12 12.93
N GLU A 420 -13.55 -12.78 13.80
CA GLU A 420 -14.44 -11.61 13.66
C GLU A 420 -14.42 -10.74 14.93
N GLY A 421 -14.45 -9.43 14.73
CA GLY A 421 -14.39 -8.44 15.80
C GLY A 421 -13.94 -7.08 15.31
N ILE A 422 -13.52 -6.20 16.23
CA ILE A 422 -12.73 -5.03 15.87
C ILE A 422 -11.28 -5.45 15.72
N LEU A 423 -10.73 -5.26 14.52
CA LEU A 423 -9.29 -5.25 14.32
C LEU A 423 -8.79 -3.84 14.65
N MET A 424 -7.70 -3.77 15.41
CA MET A 424 -6.99 -2.53 15.69
C MET A 424 -5.63 -2.60 15.01
N THR A 425 -5.28 -1.59 14.24
CA THR A 425 -3.95 -1.46 13.65
C THR A 425 -3.27 -0.20 14.14
N ARG A 426 -1.99 -0.34 14.52
CA ARG A 426 -1.12 0.80 14.77
C ARG A 426 -0.46 1.18 13.45
N ILE A 427 -0.60 2.46 13.10
CA ILE A 427 0.08 3.07 11.96
C ILE A 427 1.19 3.95 12.53
N ASP A 428 2.37 3.98 11.89
CA ASP A 428 3.32 5.07 12.07
C ASP A 428 3.62 5.70 10.70
N ASP A 429 2.93 6.79 10.37
CA ASP A 429 3.06 7.43 9.06
C ASP A 429 4.50 7.96 8.80
N ARG A 430 5.34 8.03 9.85
CA ARG A 430 6.78 8.35 9.78
C ARG A 430 7.68 7.18 9.37
N VAL A 431 7.12 6.00 9.06
CA VAL A 431 7.82 5.01 8.24
C VAL A 431 7.79 5.44 6.78
N GLY A 432 6.67 6.05 6.34
CA GLY A 432 6.40 6.36 4.94
C GLY A 432 6.12 5.11 4.09
N TYR A 433 5.71 5.31 2.85
CA TYR A 433 5.59 4.24 1.86
C TYR A 433 5.91 4.76 0.45
N GLY A 434 6.29 3.84 -0.45
CA GLY A 434 6.80 4.15 -1.78
C GLY A 434 8.08 3.34 -2.07
N PRO A 435 8.83 3.68 -3.13
CA PRO A 435 10.07 2.98 -3.50
C PRO A 435 11.27 3.28 -2.57
N LEU A 436 11.08 4.08 -1.51
CA LEU A 436 12.09 4.44 -0.53
C LEU A 436 11.84 3.70 0.79
N GLY A 437 12.82 2.91 1.22
CA GLY A 437 12.77 2.15 2.46
C GLY A 437 11.97 0.84 2.38
N GLY A 438 11.96 0.11 3.51
CA GLY A 438 11.11 -1.06 3.73
C GLY A 438 10.01 -0.73 4.72
N GLN A 439 8.75 -1.03 4.37
CA GLN A 439 7.59 -0.55 5.10
C GLN A 439 7.28 -1.42 6.33
N ASN A 440 7.27 -2.74 6.18
CA ASN A 440 7.04 -3.70 7.26
C ASN A 440 8.24 -4.66 7.48
N ASP A 441 9.39 -4.39 6.86
CA ASP A 441 10.61 -5.22 6.92
C ASP A 441 11.39 -5.15 8.25
N ASN A 442 10.92 -4.35 9.20
CA ASN A 442 11.53 -4.17 10.51
C ASN A 442 10.46 -4.27 11.60
N VAL A 443 10.45 -5.38 12.33
CA VAL A 443 9.48 -5.64 13.42
C VAL A 443 9.51 -4.58 14.52
N ASP A 444 10.65 -3.89 14.74
CA ASP A 444 10.72 -2.81 15.74
C ASP A 444 10.14 -1.46 15.22
N HIS A 445 9.77 -1.36 13.93
CA HIS A 445 9.34 -0.11 13.28
C HIS A 445 8.56 -0.37 11.97
N GLN A 446 7.38 -0.98 12.07
CA GLN A 446 6.46 -1.22 10.94
C GLN A 446 5.62 0.01 10.60
N LEU A 447 5.24 0.16 9.32
CA LEU A 447 4.27 1.15 8.86
C LEU A 447 2.86 0.82 9.33
N VAL A 448 2.47 -0.46 9.26
CA VAL A 448 1.18 -0.99 9.74
C VAL A 448 1.44 -2.23 10.59
N ASP A 449 1.08 -2.15 11.86
CA ASP A 449 1.13 -3.23 12.84
C ASP A 449 -0.29 -3.59 13.32
N VAL A 450 -0.50 -4.84 13.76
CA VAL A 450 -1.77 -5.34 14.30
C VAL A 450 -1.68 -5.42 15.82
N GLU A 451 -2.48 -4.63 16.51
CA GLU A 451 -2.58 -4.63 17.96
C GLU A 451 -3.41 -5.84 18.42
N GLU A 452 -2.75 -7.00 18.53
CA GLU A 452 -3.37 -8.27 18.92
C GLU A 452 -4.07 -8.17 20.29
N ALA A 453 -5.37 -8.47 20.32
CA ALA A 453 -6.23 -8.24 21.48
C ALA A 453 -5.88 -9.08 22.74
N ASP A 454 -5.12 -10.16 22.60
CA ASP A 454 -4.61 -10.96 23.72
C ASP A 454 -3.20 -10.55 24.20
N GLY A 455 -2.51 -9.69 23.44
CA GLY A 455 -1.13 -9.25 23.70
C GLY A 455 -0.08 -10.35 23.50
N GLY A 456 -0.35 -11.37 22.67
CA GLY A 456 0.56 -12.48 22.40
C GLY A 456 1.87 -12.05 21.71
N GLN A 457 1.80 -11.04 20.86
CA GLN A 457 2.80 -10.65 19.86
C GLN A 457 3.16 -11.83 18.93
N ASP A 458 2.16 -12.63 18.54
CA ASP A 458 2.36 -13.87 17.79
C ASP A 458 2.70 -13.61 16.31
N LEU A 459 2.15 -12.55 15.71
CA LEU A 459 2.54 -12.04 14.40
C LEU A 459 3.99 -11.55 14.37
N ASP A 460 4.38 -10.68 15.32
CA ASP A 460 5.74 -10.12 15.44
C ASP A 460 6.79 -11.18 15.78
N ASN A 461 6.46 -12.11 16.67
CA ASN A 461 7.35 -13.20 17.04
C ASN A 461 7.29 -14.39 16.06
N ASN A 462 6.61 -14.26 14.90
CA ASN A 462 6.56 -15.27 13.84
C ASN A 462 6.06 -16.65 14.32
N ARG A 463 5.05 -16.65 15.20
CA ARG A 463 4.51 -17.86 15.87
C ARG A 463 3.27 -18.42 15.18
N ASN A 464 2.33 -17.56 14.80
CA ASN A 464 1.13 -17.90 14.04
C ASN A 464 1.07 -17.04 12.75
N ARG A 465 -0.09 -16.93 12.08
CA ARG A 465 -0.29 -16.04 10.92
C ARG A 465 -1.48 -15.09 11.14
N GLY A 466 -1.74 -14.81 12.40
CA GLY A 466 -2.98 -14.27 12.94
C GLY A 466 -4.01 -15.36 13.23
N ASP A 467 -4.74 -15.20 14.34
CA ASP A 467 -5.82 -16.09 14.77
C ASP A 467 -6.98 -15.30 15.44
N ALA A 468 -8.00 -16.00 15.93
CA ALA A 468 -9.21 -15.35 16.45
C ALA A 468 -9.01 -14.55 17.74
N ASN A 469 -7.85 -14.65 18.40
CA ASN A 469 -7.52 -13.89 19.61
C ASN A 469 -6.93 -12.51 19.29
N ASP A 470 -6.54 -12.23 18.04
CA ASP A 470 -5.99 -10.92 17.63
C ASP A 470 -7.05 -9.81 17.64
N VAL A 471 -8.35 -10.17 17.54
CA VAL A 471 -9.47 -9.22 17.39
C VAL A 471 -10.29 -9.02 18.66
N PHE A 472 -10.67 -7.77 18.92
CA PHE A 472 -11.48 -7.39 20.06
C PHE A 472 -12.97 -7.66 19.75
N SER A 473 -13.57 -8.63 20.44
CA SER A 473 -14.97 -9.06 20.18
C SER A 473 -15.98 -8.59 21.23
N SER A 474 -15.66 -8.67 22.52
CA SER A 474 -16.53 -8.13 23.57
C SER A 474 -15.78 -7.78 24.85
N SER A 475 -16.18 -6.70 25.50
CA SER A 475 -15.64 -6.29 26.81
C SER A 475 -16.67 -5.50 27.63
N ASP A 476 -16.90 -5.96 28.86
CA ASP A 476 -17.79 -5.32 29.82
C ASP A 476 -16.96 -4.57 30.87
N ASN A 477 -16.93 -3.24 30.77
CA ASN A 477 -16.50 -2.33 31.86
C ASN A 477 -15.03 -2.49 32.31
N THR A 478 -14.19 -3.09 31.47
CA THR A 478 -12.73 -3.21 31.63
C THR A 478 -12.03 -2.29 30.65
N LEU A 479 -10.95 -1.64 31.08
CA LEU A 479 -10.02 -0.96 30.17
C LEU A 479 -9.48 -2.00 29.18
N VAL A 480 -9.88 -1.87 27.92
CA VAL A 480 -9.52 -2.84 26.85
C VAL A 480 -8.11 -2.55 26.35
N PHE A 481 -7.80 -1.26 26.21
CA PHE A 481 -6.56 -0.77 25.65
C PHE A 481 -6.26 0.61 26.22
N SER A 482 -4.97 0.92 26.42
CA SER A 482 -4.51 2.29 26.67
C SER A 482 -3.16 2.59 26.04
N ALA A 483 -3.13 3.53 25.11
CA ALA A 483 -1.91 4.18 24.64
C ALA A 483 -1.75 5.55 25.29
N VAL A 484 -0.50 6.00 25.39
CA VAL A 484 -0.10 7.33 25.86
C VAL A 484 0.62 8.06 24.72
N SER A 485 0.12 9.23 24.33
CA SER A 485 0.84 10.18 23.47
C SER A 485 1.78 11.04 24.32
N PRO A 486 3.09 11.07 24.03
CA PRO A 486 4.02 12.04 24.63
C PRO A 486 3.78 13.44 24.02
N GLY A 487 3.14 14.33 24.77
CA GLY A 487 2.99 15.73 24.38
C GLY A 487 4.26 16.57 24.62
N PRO A 488 4.39 17.76 23.98
CA PRO A 488 5.44 18.73 24.29
C PRO A 488 5.31 19.34 25.71
N THR A 489 4.19 19.06 26.39
CA THR A 489 3.94 19.34 27.80
C THR A 489 3.77 18.03 28.55
N ALA A 490 4.07 17.99 29.86
CA ALA A 490 3.96 16.81 30.73
C ALA A 490 2.50 16.33 31.02
N GLU A 491 1.58 16.55 30.09
CA GLU A 491 0.21 16.06 30.12
C GLU A 491 0.04 15.09 28.95
N GLU A 492 -0.18 13.83 29.30
CA GLU A 492 -0.30 12.68 28.39
C GLU A 492 -1.71 12.58 27.81
N ASN A 493 -1.83 12.33 26.50
CA ASN A 493 -3.12 11.91 25.93
C ASN A 493 -3.26 10.40 26.14
N ALA A 494 -4.13 10.01 27.07
CA ALA A 494 -4.52 8.64 27.30
C ALA A 494 -5.83 8.34 26.56
N ILE A 495 -5.84 7.26 25.79
CA ILE A 495 -7.06 6.70 25.21
C ILE A 495 -7.51 5.53 26.09
N GLU A 496 -8.76 5.52 26.51
CA GLU A 496 -9.37 4.41 27.25
C GLU A 496 -10.51 3.84 26.39
N LEU A 497 -10.34 2.64 25.85
CA LEU A 497 -11.48 1.86 25.34
C LEU A 497 -12.21 1.25 26.55
N LEU A 498 -13.48 1.61 26.74
CA LEU A 498 -14.24 1.37 27.99
C LEU A 498 -15.23 0.19 27.88
N ARG A 499 -15.79 -0.01 26.70
CA ARG A 499 -16.73 -1.08 26.35
C ARG A 499 -16.66 -1.31 24.85
N MET A 500 -16.79 -2.56 24.45
CA MET A 500 -16.97 -2.94 23.06
C MET A 500 -17.98 -4.08 22.97
N GLU A 501 -18.96 -3.93 22.08
CA GLU A 501 -19.91 -4.99 21.73
C GLU A 501 -19.94 -5.13 20.21
N THR A 502 -19.46 -6.26 19.68
CA THR A 502 -19.58 -6.57 18.25
C THR A 502 -20.90 -7.29 17.96
N GLY A 503 -21.34 -7.18 16.71
CA GLY A 503 -22.65 -7.63 16.25
C GLY A 503 -22.78 -7.39 14.75
N LEU A 504 -23.96 -7.06 14.25
CA LEU A 504 -24.08 -6.57 12.85
C LEU A 504 -23.40 -5.21 12.66
N VAL A 505 -23.51 -4.37 13.69
CA VAL A 505 -22.77 -3.11 13.87
C VAL A 505 -22.07 -3.23 15.22
N ALA A 506 -20.81 -2.79 15.30
CA ALA A 506 -20.10 -2.72 16.56
C ALA A 506 -20.36 -1.38 17.25
N ASP A 507 -20.74 -1.40 18.53
CA ASP A 507 -20.82 -0.22 19.41
C ASP A 507 -19.55 -0.18 20.29
N ILE A 508 -18.82 0.93 20.24
CA ILE A 508 -17.54 1.12 20.95
C ILE A 508 -17.64 2.37 21.84
N ASP A 509 -17.63 2.19 23.16
CA ASP A 509 -17.49 3.31 24.09
C ASP A 509 -16.01 3.60 24.34
N LEU A 510 -15.59 4.82 24.04
CA LEU A 510 -14.20 5.26 24.21
C LEU A 510 -14.12 6.58 24.97
N ARG A 511 -12.94 6.83 25.51
CA ARG A 511 -12.58 8.11 26.10
C ARG A 511 -11.20 8.54 25.63
N VAL A 512 -11.11 9.73 25.07
CA VAL A 512 -9.84 10.43 24.83
C VAL A 512 -9.65 11.43 25.96
N SER A 513 -8.59 11.29 26.76
CA SER A 513 -8.43 12.04 28.02
C SER A 513 -8.16 13.53 27.84
N LYS A 514 -7.57 13.90 26.71
CA LYS A 514 -7.20 15.25 26.30
C LYS A 514 -7.10 15.30 24.77
N GLY A 515 -7.58 16.39 24.17
CA GLY A 515 -7.56 16.58 22.73
C GLY A 515 -6.16 16.63 22.15
N ILE A 516 -6.09 16.43 20.83
CA ILE A 516 -4.87 16.55 20.04
C ILE A 516 -4.36 17.98 20.20
N TYR A 517 -3.05 18.10 20.40
CA TYR A 517 -2.44 19.35 20.82
C TYR A 517 -2.31 20.35 19.65
N GLY A 518 -2.10 19.85 18.43
CA GLY A 518 -1.87 20.65 17.24
C GLY A 518 -2.16 19.90 15.94
N ASP A 519 -1.61 20.39 14.85
CA ASP A 519 -1.70 19.79 13.52
C ASP A 519 -0.35 19.91 12.78
N ASN A 520 -0.27 19.35 11.57
CA ASN A 520 0.90 19.46 10.70
C ASN A 520 0.52 20.03 9.32
N ILE A 521 1.42 20.82 8.74
CA ILE A 521 1.24 21.45 7.42
C ILE A 521 2.43 21.06 6.54
N GLY A 522 2.18 20.26 5.50
CA GLY A 522 3.13 19.87 4.46
C GLY A 522 2.53 20.04 3.07
N LEU A 523 3.35 19.85 2.03
CA LEU A 523 2.94 19.83 0.61
C LEU A 523 3.11 18.43 0.00
N ASP A 524 3.45 17.44 0.82
CA ASP A 524 3.73 16.06 0.45
C ASP A 524 2.47 15.18 0.63
N GLU A 525 1.64 15.09 -0.41
CA GLU A 525 0.40 14.30 -0.38
C GLU A 525 0.67 12.79 -0.51
N VAL A 526 1.74 12.40 -1.22
CA VAL A 526 2.17 11.01 -1.41
C VAL A 526 3.36 10.69 -0.50
N GLY A 527 4.10 11.71 -0.05
CA GLY A 527 5.26 11.54 0.83
C GLY A 527 6.54 11.23 0.04
N PRO A 528 7.59 10.73 0.69
CA PRO A 528 8.90 10.49 0.06
C PRO A 528 8.84 9.32 -0.94
N ASN A 529 8.81 9.62 -2.23
CA ASN A 529 8.75 8.60 -3.30
C ASN A 529 9.84 8.70 -4.38
N SER A 530 10.64 9.76 -4.38
CA SER A 530 11.77 9.91 -5.30
C SER A 530 12.90 10.70 -4.64
N SER A 531 13.99 10.95 -5.36
CA SER A 531 15.11 11.77 -4.88
C SER A 531 15.59 12.78 -5.91
N TYR A 532 15.89 14.00 -5.43
CA TYR A 532 16.52 15.05 -6.19
C TYR A 532 17.98 15.23 -5.77
N ARG A 533 18.92 15.03 -6.70
CA ARG A 533 20.36 15.22 -6.49
C ARG A 533 20.78 16.67 -6.77
N PHE A 534 21.44 17.31 -5.82
CA PHE A 534 22.08 18.61 -6.03
C PHE A 534 23.43 18.47 -6.76
N SER A 535 23.77 19.47 -7.57
CA SER A 535 25.05 19.51 -8.32
C SER A 535 26.21 20.16 -7.57
N ASP A 536 25.92 20.91 -6.52
CA ASP A 536 26.89 21.69 -5.73
C ASP A 536 27.28 20.94 -4.43
N GLN A 537 28.15 21.53 -3.59
CA GLN A 537 28.55 20.91 -2.31
C GLN A 537 27.61 21.23 -1.12
N GLU A 538 26.59 22.05 -1.34
CA GLU A 538 25.56 22.39 -0.36
C GLU A 538 24.22 22.48 -1.11
N GLY A 539 23.20 21.80 -0.62
CA GLY A 539 21.90 21.71 -1.26
C GLY A 539 20.87 22.47 -0.46
N LYS A 540 20.19 23.44 -1.05
CA LYS A 540 19.18 24.25 -0.34
C LYS A 540 17.83 24.15 -0.99
N VAL A 541 16.82 24.01 -0.15
CA VAL A 541 15.42 24.03 -0.52
C VAL A 541 14.68 24.97 0.44
N ILE A 542 13.77 25.77 -0.11
CA ILE A 542 12.80 26.59 0.60
C ILE A 542 11.41 26.07 0.22
N VAL A 543 10.55 25.87 1.20
CA VAL A 543 9.14 25.54 1.02
C VAL A 543 8.31 26.70 1.56
N ARG A 544 7.36 27.19 0.77
CA ARG A 544 6.36 28.19 1.18
C ARG A 544 5.10 27.45 1.63
N LEU A 545 4.90 27.36 2.95
CA LEU A 545 3.77 26.66 3.55
C LEU A 545 2.64 27.67 3.83
N PRO A 546 1.45 27.54 3.20
CA PRO A 546 0.30 28.36 3.54
C PRO A 546 -0.21 27.98 4.94
N VAL A 547 -0.54 28.98 5.77
CA VAL A 547 -1.06 28.77 7.13
C VAL A 547 -2.40 29.49 7.32
N SER A 548 -3.32 28.86 8.04
CA SER A 548 -4.66 29.43 8.30
C SER A 548 -4.64 30.44 9.46
N GLU A 549 -5.68 31.27 9.55
CA GLU A 549 -5.85 32.22 10.67
C GLU A 549 -5.98 31.53 12.05
N ASP A 550 -6.28 30.22 12.06
CA ASP A 550 -6.36 29.40 13.27
C ASP A 550 -4.98 28.95 13.80
N VAL A 551 -3.90 29.07 13.00
CA VAL A 551 -2.53 28.75 13.39
C VAL A 551 -1.96 29.85 14.29
N VAL A 552 -1.77 29.52 15.57
CA VAL A 552 -1.31 30.48 16.60
C VAL A 552 0.20 30.40 16.82
N TRP A 553 0.70 29.18 16.97
CA TRP A 553 2.11 28.91 17.29
C TRP A 553 2.69 27.91 16.30
N LEU A 554 3.95 28.14 15.94
CA LEU A 554 4.80 27.17 15.27
C LEU A 554 5.67 26.54 16.37
N ASP A 555 5.63 25.23 16.47
CA ASP A 555 6.23 24.49 17.59
C ASP A 555 7.38 23.57 17.17
N GLY A 556 7.45 23.17 15.90
CA GLY A 556 8.53 22.34 15.38
C GLY A 556 8.41 22.07 13.89
N ILE A 557 9.26 21.18 13.39
CA ILE A 557 9.21 20.63 12.04
C ILE A 557 9.48 19.13 12.04
N ASP A 558 8.93 18.44 11.04
CA ASP A 558 9.31 17.10 10.63
C ASP A 558 9.85 17.13 9.19
N TRP A 559 10.82 16.28 8.85
CA TRP A 559 11.30 16.12 7.47
C TRP A 559 11.93 14.74 7.23
N PHE A 560 11.84 14.23 6.00
CA PHE A 560 12.51 12.99 5.62
C PHE A 560 13.96 13.22 5.19
N ALA A 561 14.87 12.37 5.64
CA ALA A 561 16.26 12.31 5.19
C ALA A 561 16.57 10.95 4.52
N LEU A 562 17.25 10.98 3.38
CA LEU A 562 17.66 9.77 2.63
C LEU A 562 18.84 9.02 3.25
N GLY A 563 19.34 9.46 4.42
CA GLY A 563 20.51 8.90 5.07
C GLY A 563 21.06 9.80 6.17
N ASP A 564 22.02 9.27 6.92
CA ASP A 564 22.68 9.95 8.03
C ASP A 564 23.48 11.19 7.58
N GLY A 565 23.43 12.27 8.36
CA GLY A 565 24.16 13.49 8.01
C GLY A 565 23.86 14.67 8.93
N THR A 566 24.01 15.89 8.39
CA THR A 566 23.55 17.11 9.07
C THR A 566 22.74 18.02 8.16
N VAL A 567 21.84 18.78 8.77
CA VAL A 567 21.04 19.82 8.10
C VAL A 567 21.10 21.13 8.90
N ASP A 568 21.21 22.25 8.19
CA ASP A 568 20.91 23.57 8.77
C ASP A 568 19.45 23.91 8.45
N ILE A 569 18.69 24.26 9.48
CA ILE A 569 17.25 24.54 9.42
C ILE A 569 17.02 26.02 9.70
N ALA A 570 16.15 26.67 8.93
CA ALA A 570 15.66 28.01 9.24
C ALA A 570 14.17 28.17 8.91
N VAL A 571 13.45 28.97 9.70
CA VAL A 571 12.03 29.27 9.53
C VAL A 571 11.82 30.78 9.51
N TYR A 572 11.02 31.27 8.56
CA TYR A 572 10.79 32.71 8.32
C TYR A 572 9.30 33.03 8.22
N ALA A 573 8.90 34.22 8.69
CA ALA A 573 7.54 34.76 8.52
C ALA A 573 7.29 35.39 7.15
N GLU A 574 8.37 35.75 6.45
CA GLU A 574 8.36 36.42 5.14
C GLU A 574 9.39 35.76 4.23
N ASN A 575 9.32 36.03 2.93
CA ASN A 575 10.11 35.32 1.93
C ASN A 575 11.64 35.54 2.15
N PRO A 576 12.42 34.49 2.49
CA PRO A 576 13.84 34.63 2.81
C PRO A 576 14.70 35.09 1.61
N LEU A 577 14.19 34.98 0.38
CA LEU A 577 14.85 35.48 -0.83
C LEU A 577 14.98 37.02 -0.84
N LEU A 578 14.28 37.73 0.05
CA LEU A 578 14.36 39.18 0.23
C LEU A 578 15.47 39.61 1.20
N GLY A 579 16.14 38.66 1.88
CA GLY A 579 17.20 38.92 2.85
C GLY A 579 16.72 39.12 4.29
N GLU A 580 15.56 38.56 4.63
CA GLU A 580 14.97 38.62 5.97
C GLU A 580 15.70 37.74 7.00
N GLU A 581 15.65 38.14 8.26
CA GLU A 581 16.17 37.36 9.38
C GLU A 581 15.18 36.25 9.78
N PRO A 582 15.65 35.03 10.13
CA PRO A 582 14.77 33.93 10.50
C PRO A 582 14.10 34.13 11.87
N LEU A 583 12.86 33.65 12.01
CA LEU A 583 12.20 33.46 13.30
C LEU A 583 12.94 32.44 14.17
N PHE A 584 13.51 31.42 13.52
CA PHE A 584 14.25 30.34 14.16
C PHE A 584 15.32 29.82 13.20
N SER A 585 16.49 29.49 13.74
CA SER A 585 17.58 28.84 13.01
C SER A 585 18.29 27.83 13.89
N GLN A 586 18.55 26.62 13.36
CA GLN A 586 19.35 25.59 13.99
C GLN A 586 20.41 25.11 12.99
N SER A 587 21.69 25.24 13.34
CA SER A 587 22.80 24.76 12.50
C SER A 587 23.26 23.36 12.91
N SER A 588 23.77 22.61 11.95
CA SER A 588 24.36 21.28 12.12
C SER A 588 23.50 20.31 12.93
N TYR A 589 22.18 20.31 12.71
CA TYR A 589 21.30 19.33 13.33
C TYR A 589 21.63 17.94 12.76
N ALA A 590 21.92 16.97 13.62
CA ALA A 590 22.24 15.61 13.21
C ALA A 590 20.96 14.86 12.81
N VAL A 591 20.98 14.19 11.66
CA VAL A 591 19.87 13.40 11.14
C VAL A 591 20.28 11.96 10.92
N SER A 592 19.31 11.05 11.05
CA SER A 592 19.39 9.68 10.55
C SER A 592 18.54 9.51 9.29
N GLU A 593 18.72 8.40 8.57
CA GLU A 593 17.75 7.94 7.55
C GLU A 593 16.31 7.93 8.11
N GLY A 594 15.33 8.30 7.28
CA GLY A 594 13.91 8.35 7.62
C GLY A 594 13.41 9.72 8.07
N TRP A 595 12.22 9.76 8.70
CA TRP A 595 11.62 10.98 9.22
C TRP A 595 12.30 11.45 10.52
N ASN A 596 12.73 12.71 10.54
CA ASN A 596 13.37 13.39 11.67
C ASN A 596 12.45 14.48 12.21
N ARG A 597 12.40 14.66 13.55
CA ARG A 597 11.58 15.68 14.24
C ARG A 597 12.44 16.67 15.03
N LEU A 598 12.22 17.97 14.84
CA LEU A 598 12.80 19.05 15.65
C LEU A 598 11.70 19.89 16.29
N MET A 599 11.57 19.82 17.61
CA MET A 599 10.77 20.76 18.39
C MET A 599 11.57 22.03 18.70
N PHE A 600 10.97 23.19 18.54
CA PHE A 600 11.59 24.47 18.88
C PHE A 600 11.67 24.64 20.40
N ALA A 601 12.83 25.08 20.90
CA ALA A 601 13.06 25.31 22.34
C ALA A 601 12.17 26.42 22.94
N GLN A 602 11.59 27.27 22.10
CA GLN A 602 10.56 28.26 22.44
C GLN A 602 9.54 28.29 21.29
N ARG A 603 8.25 28.37 21.62
CA ARG A 603 7.19 28.48 20.61
C ARG A 603 7.32 29.78 19.83
N LEU A 604 7.18 29.71 18.51
CA LEU A 604 7.26 30.87 17.63
C LEU A 604 5.83 31.35 17.36
N SER A 605 5.56 32.64 17.58
CA SER A 605 4.27 33.23 17.22
C SER A 605 4.16 33.32 15.71
N ASN A 606 3.05 32.82 15.13
CA ASN A 606 2.75 33.01 13.70
C ASN A 606 2.48 34.50 13.36
N ASN A 607 2.24 35.35 14.36
CA ASN A 607 2.00 36.80 14.23
C ASN A 607 0.86 37.21 13.26
N GLY A 608 0.01 36.27 12.85
CA GLY A 608 -1.03 36.49 11.84
C GLY A 608 -0.51 36.46 10.40
N ALA A 609 0.66 35.87 10.15
CA ALA A 609 1.11 35.56 8.79
C ALA A 609 0.17 34.52 8.15
N SER A 610 -0.05 34.64 6.84
CA SER A 610 -0.81 33.69 6.01
C SER A 610 0.08 32.63 5.34
N GLU A 611 1.40 32.76 5.48
CA GLU A 611 2.40 31.84 4.95
C GLU A 611 3.64 31.83 5.85
N VAL A 612 4.34 30.69 5.87
CA VAL A 612 5.60 30.48 6.58
C VAL A 612 6.59 29.84 5.61
N PHE A 613 7.85 30.25 5.65
CA PHE A 613 8.89 29.67 4.81
C PHE A 613 9.81 28.77 5.62
N LEU A 614 9.90 27.49 5.25
CA LEU A 614 10.84 26.52 5.80
C LEU A 614 12.03 26.38 4.86
N GLN A 615 13.25 26.61 5.34
CA GLN A 615 14.49 26.37 4.60
C GLN A 615 15.27 25.21 5.22
N LEU A 616 15.64 24.24 4.39
CA LEU A 616 16.57 23.17 4.73
C LEU A 616 17.85 23.31 3.89
N SER A 617 19.02 23.30 4.53
CA SER A 617 20.33 23.27 3.87
C SER A 617 21.06 21.98 4.22
N LEU A 618 21.15 21.06 3.27
CA LEU A 618 21.66 19.71 3.46
C LEU A 618 23.19 19.68 3.36
N ARG A 619 23.82 18.96 4.30
CA ARG A 619 25.27 18.73 4.38
C ARG A 619 25.54 17.26 4.73
N VAL A 620 25.76 16.42 3.72
CA VAL A 620 26.19 15.02 3.94
C VAL A 620 27.68 14.94 4.29
N ALA A 621 28.02 14.05 5.23
CA ALA A 621 29.39 13.88 5.73
C ALA A 621 30.30 13.18 4.70
N GLU A 622 29.80 12.12 4.08
CA GLU A 622 30.34 11.45 2.89
C GLU A 622 29.14 10.91 2.09
N GLY A 623 29.17 10.95 0.74
CA GLY A 623 28.13 10.34 -0.09
C GLY A 623 27.48 11.27 -1.12
N ASP A 624 26.23 10.96 -1.46
CA ASP A 624 25.42 11.66 -2.46
C ASP A 624 24.58 12.76 -1.82
N LEU A 625 24.64 13.98 -2.35
CA LEU A 625 23.87 15.12 -1.84
C LEU A 625 22.48 15.13 -2.48
N SER A 626 21.62 14.26 -1.96
CA SER A 626 20.26 14.07 -2.46
C SER A 626 19.22 14.39 -1.39
N LEU A 627 18.08 14.91 -1.84
CA LEU A 627 16.90 15.26 -1.05
C LEU A 627 15.76 14.32 -1.44
N ALA A 628 15.03 13.79 -0.46
CA ALA A 628 13.78 13.07 -0.75
C ALA A 628 12.75 14.05 -1.31
N ILE A 629 11.96 13.62 -2.28
CA ILE A 629 10.92 14.45 -2.91
C ILE A 629 9.61 13.68 -3.03
N ASP A 630 8.53 14.44 -3.05
CA ASP A 630 7.22 14.02 -3.55
C ASP A 630 7.17 14.40 -5.04
N ALA A 631 7.56 13.44 -5.87
CA ALA A 631 7.08 13.34 -7.25
C ALA A 631 5.77 12.54 -7.21
N GLN A 632 5.03 12.35 -8.31
CA GLN A 632 3.73 11.64 -8.29
C GLN A 632 2.59 12.40 -7.57
N GLY A 633 2.88 13.17 -6.50
CA GLY A 633 2.01 14.18 -5.92
C GLY A 633 1.83 15.40 -6.84
N ASN A 634 0.89 16.30 -6.50
CA ASN A 634 0.65 17.48 -7.33
C ASN A 634 1.62 18.59 -6.95
N ALA A 635 2.69 18.78 -7.74
CA ALA A 635 3.65 19.86 -7.52
C ALA A 635 2.97 21.23 -7.31
N SER A 636 3.00 21.69 -6.06
CA SER A 636 2.36 22.89 -5.52
C SER A 636 2.79 24.19 -6.22
N GLY A 637 4.00 24.18 -6.78
CA GLY A 637 4.72 25.38 -7.24
C GLY A 637 5.33 26.21 -6.11
N ASP A 638 5.25 25.74 -4.86
CA ASP A 638 5.69 26.43 -3.64
C ASP A 638 6.96 25.85 -2.99
N THR A 639 7.57 24.86 -3.63
CA THR A 639 8.93 24.37 -3.35
C THR A 639 9.97 25.04 -4.27
N TYR A 640 11.08 25.52 -3.71
CA TYR A 640 12.14 26.26 -4.41
C TYR A 640 13.53 25.71 -4.08
N ILE A 641 14.30 25.31 -5.09
CA ILE A 641 15.64 24.73 -4.95
C ILE A 641 16.75 25.68 -5.41
N GLN A 642 17.87 25.69 -4.70
CA GLN A 642 19.08 26.39 -5.14
C GLN A 642 19.84 25.52 -6.15
N SER A 643 19.91 25.98 -7.41
CA SER A 643 20.53 25.23 -8.52
C SER A 643 21.91 25.78 -8.93
N SER A 644 22.42 26.79 -8.22
CA SER A 644 23.76 27.37 -8.36
C SER A 644 24.04 28.38 -7.24
N ALA A 645 25.28 28.83 -7.14
CA ALA A 645 25.70 29.91 -6.23
C ALA A 645 25.00 31.28 -6.41
N SER A 646 24.08 31.46 -7.38
CA SER A 646 23.46 32.76 -7.67
C SER A 646 21.93 32.77 -7.87
N GLY A 647 21.19 31.73 -7.47
CA GLY A 647 19.72 31.81 -7.46
C GLY A 647 18.96 30.55 -7.08
N TYR A 648 17.71 30.74 -6.64
CA TYR A 648 16.69 29.70 -6.43
C TYR A 648 15.75 29.63 -7.64
N ASN A 649 15.24 28.43 -7.94
CA ASN A 649 14.21 28.19 -8.95
C ASN A 649 13.07 27.36 -8.34
N ALA A 650 11.84 27.56 -8.79
CA ALA A 650 10.72 26.69 -8.41
C ALA A 650 11.00 25.25 -8.89
N ALA A 651 10.70 24.27 -8.03
CA ALA A 651 10.73 22.86 -8.35
C ALA A 651 9.43 22.43 -9.04
N ASN A 652 9.49 21.31 -9.76
CA ASN A 652 8.32 20.62 -10.32
C ASN A 652 7.90 19.42 -9.47
N PHE A 653 8.23 19.46 -8.19
CA PHE A 653 8.01 18.43 -7.17
C PHE A 653 7.91 19.13 -5.81
N ASP A 654 7.34 18.47 -4.82
CA ASP A 654 7.37 18.92 -3.43
C ASP A 654 8.35 18.11 -2.58
N ILE A 655 8.47 18.45 -1.30
CA ILE A 655 9.37 17.75 -0.39
C ILE A 655 8.61 17.24 0.85
N PRO A 656 8.99 16.06 1.37
CA PRO A 656 8.46 15.50 2.62
C PRO A 656 9.00 16.29 3.81
N ALA A 657 8.41 17.46 4.05
CA ALA A 657 8.74 18.36 5.15
C ALA A 657 7.49 19.09 5.64
N ARG A 658 7.27 19.07 6.95
CA ARG A 658 6.04 19.52 7.59
C ARG A 658 6.31 20.46 8.75
N LEU A 659 5.49 21.50 8.87
CA LEU A 659 5.48 22.45 9.96
C LEU A 659 4.48 22.02 11.03
N LEU A 660 4.95 21.87 12.27
CA LEU A 660 4.13 21.44 13.41
C LEU A 660 3.53 22.68 14.09
N VAL A 661 2.21 22.76 14.15
CA VAL A 661 1.47 23.97 14.53
C VAL A 661 0.48 23.75 15.65
N MET A 662 0.28 24.76 16.51
CA MET A 662 -0.80 24.78 17.50
C MET A 662 -1.99 25.59 16.97
N MET A 663 -3.17 24.98 16.98
CA MET A 663 -4.43 25.56 16.51
C MET A 663 -5.22 26.23 17.66
N ASN A 664 -6.03 27.24 17.35
CA ASN A 664 -6.73 28.08 18.35
C ASN A 664 -8.00 27.43 18.99
N ASN A 665 -8.00 26.10 19.18
CA ASN A 665 -9.10 25.24 19.65
C ASN A 665 -10.29 25.02 18.69
N THR A 666 -10.06 24.34 17.56
CA THR A 666 -11.12 23.56 16.90
C THR A 666 -10.56 22.21 16.44
N PRO A 667 -11.15 21.05 16.81
CA PRO A 667 -10.87 19.80 16.09
C PRO A 667 -11.36 19.94 14.63
N PRO A 668 -10.78 19.19 13.66
CA PRO A 668 -11.19 19.30 12.27
C PRO A 668 -12.69 19.05 12.11
N ALA A 669 -13.32 19.79 11.19
CA ALA A 669 -14.74 19.66 10.93
C ALA A 669 -15.08 18.21 10.53
N PRO A 670 -16.19 17.63 11.04
CA PRO A 670 -16.59 16.30 10.62
C PRO A 670 -16.86 16.29 9.12
N ALA A 671 -16.43 15.23 8.45
CA ALA A 671 -16.93 14.91 7.12
C ALA A 671 -18.47 14.89 7.17
N SER A 672 -19.12 15.50 6.18
CA SER A 672 -20.58 15.55 6.10
C SER A 672 -21.16 14.13 6.14
N GLU A 673 -22.21 13.91 6.94
CA GLU A 673 -22.88 12.60 7.04
C GLU A 673 -23.10 11.98 5.65
N PRO A 674 -22.84 10.67 5.47
CA PRO A 674 -23.12 10.01 4.21
C PRO A 674 -24.60 10.21 3.88
N ALA A 675 -24.87 10.76 2.69
CA ALA A 675 -26.23 11.07 2.27
C ALA A 675 -27.08 9.79 2.32
N ASP A 676 -28.14 9.82 3.13
CA ASP A 676 -29.15 8.77 3.22
C ASP A 676 -29.72 8.52 1.82
N SER A 677 -29.28 7.44 1.17
CA SER A 677 -29.68 7.06 -0.18
C SER A 677 -31.08 6.41 -0.15
N GLY A 678 -32.04 7.20 0.33
CA GLY A 678 -33.45 6.85 0.41
C GLY A 678 -34.00 6.43 -0.95
N SER A 679 -34.17 5.13 -1.10
CA SER A 679 -34.70 4.47 -2.29
C SER A 679 -36.02 5.09 -2.75
N ASN A 680 -36.08 5.54 -4.00
CA ASN A 680 -37.33 5.86 -4.68
C ASN A 680 -37.23 5.43 -6.16
N ASP A 681 -37.48 4.15 -6.40
CA ASP A 681 -37.67 3.61 -7.74
C ASP A 681 -39.13 3.76 -8.22
N ALA A 682 -39.27 3.98 -9.53
CA ALA A 682 -40.50 3.93 -10.34
C ALA A 682 -41.54 5.06 -10.11
N GLU A 683 -42.31 5.54 -11.10
CA GLU A 683 -42.65 5.02 -12.45
C GLU A 683 -42.62 6.10 -13.57
N ASN A 684 -42.92 5.66 -14.80
CA ASN A 684 -42.71 6.32 -16.09
C ASN A 684 -43.84 7.26 -16.59
N ALA A 685 -43.42 8.24 -17.41
CA ALA A 685 -44.05 8.76 -18.64
C ALA A 685 -45.33 9.66 -18.65
N ALA A 686 -45.18 10.75 -19.43
CA ALA A 686 -46.16 11.44 -20.29
C ALA A 686 -47.38 12.17 -19.68
N ASP A 687 -47.46 13.51 -19.80
CA ASP A 687 -47.98 14.26 -20.98
C ASP A 687 -48.37 15.72 -20.64
N ALA A 688 -48.42 16.57 -21.67
CA ALA A 688 -49.15 17.84 -21.84
C ALA A 688 -49.51 18.78 -20.65
N SER A 689 -48.84 19.94 -20.68
CA SER A 689 -49.45 21.29 -20.79
C SER A 689 -50.01 22.07 -19.57
N SER A 690 -49.53 23.33 -19.48
CA SER A 690 -50.22 24.55 -19.01
C SER A 690 -50.56 24.70 -17.52
N GLY A 691 -50.59 25.95 -17.01
CA GLY A 691 -51.23 26.26 -15.72
C GLY A 691 -50.47 27.21 -14.80
N SER A 692 -50.49 28.49 -15.13
CA SER A 692 -50.06 29.62 -14.29
C SER A 692 -50.59 29.64 -12.83
N SER A 693 -49.78 30.22 -11.92
CA SER A 693 -50.20 31.09 -10.79
C SER A 693 -51.09 30.49 -9.67
N SER A 694 -51.19 31.04 -8.45
CA SER A 694 -50.35 31.91 -7.59
C SER A 694 -51.05 32.02 -6.22
N SER A 695 -50.33 32.41 -5.16
CA SER A 695 -50.86 32.71 -3.80
C SER A 695 -51.53 31.53 -3.05
N GLY A 696 -51.59 31.49 -1.72
CA GLY A 696 -51.03 32.40 -0.71
C GLY A 696 -51.92 32.46 0.53
N GLY A 697 -51.34 32.81 1.69
CA GLY A 697 -52.09 33.21 2.89
C GLY A 697 -52.57 32.08 3.80
N GLY A 698 -51.86 31.88 4.91
CA GLY A 698 -52.33 31.04 6.01
C GLY A 698 -53.44 31.66 6.85
N ALA A 699 -53.84 30.94 7.90
CA ALA A 699 -54.33 31.52 9.15
C ALA A 699 -54.19 30.50 10.30
N MET A 700 -53.80 30.97 11.48
CA MET A 700 -53.84 30.16 12.70
C MET A 700 -55.27 29.91 13.15
N PHE A 701 -55.50 28.79 13.85
CA PHE A 701 -56.50 28.74 14.92
C PHE A 701 -55.93 28.04 16.15
N VAL A 702 -55.95 28.75 17.27
CA VAL A 702 -55.64 28.22 18.62
C VAL A 702 -56.92 27.68 19.23
N TRP A 703 -56.86 26.53 19.90
CA TRP A 703 -57.79 26.20 20.99
C TRP A 703 -57.06 25.56 22.19
N LEU A 704 -57.69 25.73 23.36
CA LEU A 704 -57.09 25.63 24.69
C LEU A 704 -57.27 24.24 25.35
N LEU A 705 -56.30 23.88 26.20
CA LEU A 705 -56.43 23.17 27.50
C LEU A 705 -57.31 21.90 27.61
N LEU A 706 -56.75 20.80 28.15
CA LEU A 706 -56.68 20.60 29.63
C LEU A 706 -55.80 19.42 30.08
N PHE A 707 -55.41 19.46 31.36
CA PHE A 707 -54.49 18.55 32.06
C PHE A 707 -55.12 17.21 32.51
N VAL A 708 -54.28 16.16 32.63
CA VAL A 708 -54.20 15.30 33.84
C VAL A 708 -52.72 14.95 34.12
N LEU A 709 -52.34 14.86 35.39
CA LEU A 709 -50.98 14.58 35.90
C LEU A 709 -50.97 13.30 36.77
N VAL A 710 -49.87 12.51 36.70
CA VAL A 710 -49.17 11.85 37.86
C VAL A 710 -49.86 10.61 38.53
N PRO A 711 -49.14 9.58 39.06
CA PRO A 711 -47.86 8.95 38.65
C PRO A 711 -47.72 7.40 38.93
N ARG A 712 -46.54 6.84 38.61
CA ARG A 712 -45.73 5.79 39.32
C ARG A 712 -46.33 4.60 40.15
N VAL A 713 -45.72 3.42 39.90
CA VAL A 713 -45.12 2.41 40.85
C VAL A 713 -45.80 1.02 41.10
N ARG A 714 -45.02 -0.04 40.75
CA ARG A 714 -44.91 -1.44 41.25
C ARG A 714 -46.18 -2.28 41.53
N SER A 715 -46.29 -3.47 40.92
CA SER A 715 -45.75 -4.75 41.46
C SER A 715 -46.35 -6.02 40.83
N LEU A 716 -45.54 -6.77 40.07
CA LEU A 716 -45.33 -8.23 40.03
C LEU A 716 -44.68 -8.62 38.70
#